data_AF-G0V2X1-F1
#
_entry.id   AF-G0V2X1-F1
#
_cell.length_a   1.000
_cell.length_b   1.000
_cell.length_c   1.000
_cell.angle_alpha   90.00
_cell.angle_beta   90.00
_cell.angle_gamma   90.00
#
_symmetry.space_group_name_H-M   'P 1'
#
loop_
_entity.id
_entity.type
_entity.pdbx_description
1 polymer ?
#
loop_
_entity_poly.entity_id
_entity_poly.type
_entity_poly.pdbx_seq_one_letter_code
_entity_poly.pdbx_strand_id
1 'polypeptide(L)'
;MSALRGIRSQLEISKFRACGSELLSNTACFSVSKWESTFEALEAARCDTAVLPPLSSLSSSTACEALRHYHNVYERGAQLIVLHPKWWEKWREGIVFFLDGLPASADGAGSGGSDAIRDGGSRLRDLCNELLHRHGELFTIAFWGTTPSSSLRLKALLSQLRSGQLATSSVSSKQGDPSVSDEECCTTDEVSTDDLGKGSIRLQKLFFRELYSFQRIAYEAAHLFDFYAAVGRAEREWLADTVLLEMREEAAEVLIRRSFKRDVSVPSADLVNGELLNEYALFEVNKSKEQVVIKKAEETLKGKWCALACGAFTIERCQGVSEHDIDATECVGDKNDTAVTQRKLAAGNTFPSDIVRCISREGGRCLAAFGAGVREVLHAETLCTTGGGLRQLEVLLSLFLRWFEYYVRERHKGDIPLFVNEDLWELVLQRHTELLKLVVTTHFNTDSSEYYGCALEGVELVALSVIQCLNIYRASTSSTRAYRGTVDEEPAQSAKQLVMGWIQNTAIGVFLEGIESMCTQAAMTTTESNNILFATPLFTRIRVAVVKARLMFLCAGESSAMDIRQLLLPLLEPAFEEVSKLRLDAGGSQLADWVARLVSVLNSLRRTLYAPGISVGDGTEELRLSLHHYYQKLQRLSPAYFGDVIADGWSEVFYTFGANAESGISVFDLGRARLVPLANKETTQSDKEHHMNDVENTFKKLRTEK
;
A
#
# COMPACT_ATOMS: atom_id res chain seq x y z
N MET A 1 -41.35 12.25 -18.24
CA MET A 1 -40.75 11.76 -19.50
C MET A 1 -39.28 11.35 -19.35
N SER A 2 -38.41 12.16 -18.72
CA SER A 2 -37.01 11.78 -18.42
C SER A 2 -36.88 10.55 -17.52
N ALA A 3 -37.68 10.48 -16.44
CA ALA A 3 -37.70 9.31 -15.53
C ALA A 3 -38.14 8.01 -16.24
N LEU A 4 -39.10 8.08 -17.17
CA LEU A 4 -39.55 6.92 -17.95
C LEU A 4 -38.53 6.48 -19.00
N ARG A 5 -37.76 7.41 -19.59
CA ARG A 5 -36.62 7.08 -20.46
C ARG A 5 -35.49 6.42 -19.66
N GLY A 6 -35.24 6.86 -18.42
CA GLY A 6 -34.30 6.23 -17.50
C GLY A 6 -34.71 4.82 -17.05
N ILE A 7 -36.00 4.58 -16.83
CA ILE A 7 -36.51 3.23 -16.52
C ILE A 7 -36.37 2.30 -17.73
N ARG A 8 -36.61 2.81 -18.95
CA ARG A 8 -36.47 2.02 -20.18
C ARG A 8 -35.02 1.69 -20.50
N SER A 9 -34.09 2.64 -20.36
CA SER A 9 -32.65 2.37 -20.49
C SER A 9 -32.16 1.34 -19.47
N GLN A 10 -32.63 1.43 -18.22
CA GLN A 10 -32.32 0.46 -17.18
C GLN A 10 -32.82 -0.96 -17.49
N LEU A 11 -34.01 -1.08 -18.10
CA LEU A 11 -34.55 -2.37 -18.53
C LEU A 11 -33.75 -2.98 -19.68
N GLU A 12 -33.31 -2.17 -20.65
CA GLU A 12 -32.58 -2.60 -21.86
C GLU A 12 -31.24 -3.29 -21.55
N ILE A 13 -30.54 -2.88 -20.49
CA ILE A 13 -29.25 -3.46 -20.06
C ILE A 13 -29.33 -4.16 -18.70
N SER A 14 -30.53 -4.43 -18.19
CA SER A 14 -30.73 -5.01 -16.85
C SER A 14 -30.00 -6.34 -16.65
N LYS A 15 -29.98 -7.21 -17.67
CA LYS A 15 -29.26 -8.48 -17.65
C LYS A 15 -27.76 -8.29 -17.56
N PHE A 16 -27.21 -7.38 -18.38
CA PHE A 16 -25.79 -7.02 -18.34
C PHE A 16 -25.39 -6.41 -17.00
N ARG A 17 -26.25 -5.55 -16.42
CA ARG A 17 -26.03 -4.95 -15.09
C ARG A 17 -26.10 -5.95 -13.95
N ALA A 18 -26.87 -7.03 -14.09
CA ALA A 18 -26.94 -8.05 -13.06
C ALA A 18 -25.56 -8.71 -12.84
N CYS A 19 -24.76 -8.87 -13.90
CA CYS A 19 -23.39 -9.37 -13.84
C CYS A 19 -22.51 -8.49 -12.93
N GLY A 20 -22.13 -9.02 -11.77
CA GLY A 20 -21.24 -8.34 -10.81
C GLY A 20 -21.89 -7.26 -9.95
N SER A 21 -23.19 -6.99 -10.08
CA SER A 21 -23.91 -6.00 -9.25
C SER A 21 -23.80 -6.26 -7.75
N GLU A 22 -23.79 -7.52 -7.31
CA GLU A 22 -23.61 -7.89 -5.90
C GLU A 22 -22.25 -7.45 -5.34
N LEU A 23 -21.21 -7.45 -6.18
CA LEU A 23 -19.84 -7.07 -5.82
C LEU A 23 -19.62 -5.55 -5.81
N LEU A 24 -20.55 -4.78 -6.39
CA LEU A 24 -20.56 -3.33 -6.33
C LEU A 24 -21.19 -2.79 -5.04
N SER A 25 -21.68 -3.65 -4.16
CA SER A 25 -22.19 -3.22 -2.86
C SER A 25 -21.10 -2.60 -1.97
N ASN A 26 -21.53 -1.86 -0.95
CA ASN A 26 -20.59 -1.19 -0.02
C ASN A 26 -19.73 -2.20 0.75
N THR A 27 -20.21 -3.44 0.90
CA THR A 27 -19.49 -4.52 1.57
C THR A 27 -18.30 -4.98 0.73
N ALA A 28 -17.09 -4.92 1.28
CA ALA A 28 -15.90 -5.40 0.59
C ALA A 28 -15.92 -6.93 0.44
N CYS A 29 -15.73 -7.42 -0.78
CA CYS A 29 -15.55 -8.83 -1.09
C CYS A 29 -14.06 -9.11 -1.39
N PHE A 30 -13.44 -10.01 -0.64
CA PHE A 30 -12.02 -10.38 -0.83
C PHE A 30 -11.81 -11.76 -1.48
N SER A 31 -12.88 -12.47 -1.84
CA SER A 31 -12.79 -13.75 -2.53
C SER A 31 -12.30 -13.55 -3.97
N VAL A 32 -11.08 -14.00 -4.26
CA VAL A 32 -10.46 -13.91 -5.59
C VAL A 32 -11.27 -14.71 -6.61
N SER A 33 -11.67 -15.93 -6.28
CA SER A 33 -12.48 -16.79 -7.15
C SER A 33 -13.84 -16.17 -7.52
N LYS A 34 -14.48 -15.47 -6.58
CA LYS A 34 -15.73 -14.74 -6.84
C LYS A 34 -15.52 -13.57 -7.80
N TRP A 35 -14.39 -12.86 -7.67
CA TRP A 35 -14.03 -11.79 -8.61
C TRP A 35 -13.70 -12.34 -9.99
N GLU A 36 -12.88 -13.39 -10.08
CA GLU A 36 -12.50 -14.02 -11.36
C GLU A 36 -13.72 -14.53 -12.13
N SER A 37 -14.60 -15.31 -11.47
CA SER A 37 -15.84 -15.78 -12.08
C SER A 37 -16.76 -14.64 -12.51
N THR A 38 -16.78 -13.53 -11.76
CA THR A 38 -17.55 -12.34 -12.14
C THR A 38 -16.94 -11.65 -13.37
N PHE A 39 -15.62 -11.54 -13.47
CA PHE A 39 -14.97 -10.98 -14.66
C PHE A 39 -15.21 -11.86 -15.89
N GLU A 40 -15.10 -13.18 -15.75
CA GLU A 40 -15.43 -14.13 -16.83
C GLU A 40 -16.88 -13.96 -17.30
N ALA A 41 -17.83 -13.89 -16.36
CA ALA A 41 -19.23 -13.69 -16.67
C ALA A 41 -19.49 -12.32 -17.33
N LEU A 42 -18.80 -11.27 -16.89
CA LEU A 42 -18.91 -9.93 -17.46
C LEU A 42 -18.36 -9.87 -18.88
N GLU A 43 -17.22 -10.51 -19.15
CA GLU A 43 -16.66 -10.62 -20.51
C GLU A 43 -17.58 -11.44 -21.43
N ALA A 44 -18.10 -12.58 -20.95
CA ALA A 44 -19.06 -13.38 -21.71
C ALA A 44 -20.33 -12.58 -22.02
N ALA A 45 -20.87 -11.86 -21.02
CA ALA A 45 -22.06 -11.02 -21.17
C ALA A 45 -21.85 -9.84 -22.14
N ARG A 46 -20.63 -9.28 -22.20
CA ARG A 46 -20.25 -8.23 -23.16
C ARG A 46 -20.30 -8.73 -24.61
N CYS A 47 -19.93 -9.99 -24.84
CA CYS A 47 -19.94 -10.61 -26.15
C CYS A 47 -21.27 -11.28 -26.53
N ASP A 48 -22.19 -11.47 -25.57
CA ASP A 48 -23.49 -12.08 -25.82
C ASP A 48 -24.57 -11.04 -26.16
N THR A 49 -24.99 -11.02 -27.42
CA THR A 49 -26.06 -10.12 -27.91
C THR A 49 -27.42 -10.30 -27.23
N ALA A 50 -27.66 -11.44 -26.57
CA ALA A 50 -28.88 -11.69 -25.80
C ALA A 50 -28.85 -11.04 -24.39
N VAL A 51 -27.65 -10.67 -23.92
CA VAL A 51 -27.41 -10.04 -22.61
C VAL A 51 -27.10 -8.55 -22.77
N LEU A 52 -26.22 -8.19 -23.70
CA LEU A 52 -25.94 -6.82 -24.10
C LEU A 52 -26.32 -6.65 -25.58
N PRO A 53 -27.41 -5.95 -25.91
CA PRO A 53 -27.77 -5.67 -27.30
C PRO A 53 -26.64 -4.93 -28.04
N PRO A 54 -26.54 -5.07 -29.38
CA PRO A 54 -25.53 -4.39 -30.17
C PRO A 54 -25.49 -2.88 -29.85
N LEU A 55 -24.30 -2.31 -29.67
CA LEU A 55 -24.14 -0.91 -29.25
C LEU A 55 -24.83 0.09 -30.19
N SER A 56 -24.89 -0.23 -31.48
CA SER A 56 -25.60 0.53 -32.51
C SER A 56 -27.12 0.59 -32.31
N SER A 57 -27.69 -0.38 -31.58
CA SER A 57 -29.11 -0.44 -31.24
C SER A 57 -29.46 0.28 -29.94
N LEU A 58 -28.46 0.59 -29.10
CA LEU A 58 -28.65 1.25 -27.82
C LEU A 58 -28.66 2.77 -27.98
N SER A 59 -29.42 3.45 -27.14
CA SER A 59 -29.28 4.90 -27.00
C SER A 59 -27.94 5.24 -26.35
N SER A 60 -27.34 6.39 -26.70
CA SER A 60 -26.06 6.86 -26.16
C SER A 60 -26.01 6.84 -24.63
N SER A 61 -27.09 7.27 -23.94
CA SER A 61 -27.17 7.22 -22.48
C SER A 61 -27.08 5.80 -21.94
N THR A 62 -27.71 4.83 -22.59
CA THR A 62 -27.74 3.42 -22.20
C THR A 62 -26.39 2.76 -22.44
N ALA A 63 -25.73 3.06 -23.57
CA ALA A 63 -24.37 2.61 -23.83
C ALA A 63 -23.37 3.18 -22.81
N CYS A 64 -23.47 4.46 -22.46
CA CYS A 64 -22.67 5.07 -21.39
C CYS A 64 -22.92 4.39 -20.03
N GLU A 65 -24.18 4.06 -19.75
CA GLU A 65 -24.59 3.38 -18.52
C GLU A 65 -24.07 1.95 -18.42
N ALA A 66 -24.00 1.22 -19.54
CA ALA A 66 -23.38 -0.10 -19.63
C ALA A 66 -21.86 -0.01 -19.46
N LEU A 67 -21.21 0.94 -20.14
CA LEU A 67 -19.77 1.18 -20.01
C LEU A 67 -19.37 1.55 -18.57
N ARG A 68 -20.12 2.43 -17.90
CA ARG A 68 -19.89 2.75 -16.47
C ARG A 68 -20.01 1.51 -15.59
N HIS A 69 -21.02 0.67 -15.82
CA HIS A 69 -21.16 -0.58 -15.06
C HIS A 69 -19.95 -1.49 -15.28
N TYR A 70 -19.55 -1.71 -16.52
CA TYR A 70 -18.39 -2.49 -16.89
C TYR A 70 -17.10 -1.99 -16.19
N HIS A 71 -16.85 -0.69 -16.27
CA HIS A 71 -15.70 -0.08 -15.60
C HIS A 71 -15.77 -0.20 -14.08
N ASN A 72 -16.92 0.06 -13.47
CA ASN A 72 -17.09 0.04 -12.02
C ASN A 72 -16.82 -1.36 -11.44
N VAL A 73 -17.19 -2.44 -12.13
CA VAL A 73 -16.93 -3.81 -11.67
C VAL A 73 -15.42 -4.07 -11.62
N TYR A 74 -14.69 -3.76 -12.69
CA TYR A 74 -13.24 -3.90 -12.72
C TYR A 74 -12.53 -2.96 -11.74
N GLU A 75 -12.94 -1.69 -11.69
CA GLU A 75 -12.37 -0.71 -10.76
C GLU A 75 -12.57 -1.16 -9.31
N ARG A 76 -13.77 -1.63 -8.95
CA ARG A 76 -14.04 -2.10 -7.61
C ARG A 76 -13.18 -3.31 -7.24
N GLY A 77 -12.99 -4.25 -8.17
CA GLY A 77 -12.06 -5.36 -8.00
C GLY A 77 -10.63 -4.87 -7.80
N ALA A 78 -10.16 -3.97 -8.67
CA ALA A 78 -8.81 -3.39 -8.61
C ALA A 78 -8.56 -2.62 -7.30
N GLN A 79 -9.59 -2.05 -6.66
CA GLN A 79 -9.48 -1.37 -5.38
C GLN A 79 -9.37 -2.33 -4.18
N LEU A 80 -9.86 -3.57 -4.31
CA LEU A 80 -10.00 -4.51 -3.19
C LEU A 80 -9.00 -5.67 -3.23
N ILE A 81 -8.60 -6.12 -4.42
CA ILE A 81 -7.72 -7.28 -4.60
C ILE A 81 -6.62 -7.00 -5.63
N VAL A 82 -5.56 -7.81 -5.61
CA VAL A 82 -4.55 -7.83 -6.68
C VAL A 82 -5.16 -8.53 -7.89
N LEU A 83 -5.31 -7.80 -9.00
CA LEU A 83 -5.81 -8.34 -10.26
C LEU A 83 -4.69 -8.97 -11.08
N HIS A 84 -4.95 -10.15 -11.62
CA HIS A 84 -4.07 -10.80 -12.60
C HIS A 84 -3.89 -9.94 -13.86
N PRO A 85 -2.70 -9.87 -14.48
CA PRO A 85 -2.44 -9.05 -15.68
C PRO A 85 -3.46 -9.21 -16.81
N LYS A 86 -3.89 -10.45 -17.07
CA LYS A 86 -4.96 -10.78 -18.03
C LYS A 86 -6.23 -9.94 -17.83
N TRP A 87 -6.64 -9.67 -16.59
CA TRP A 87 -7.85 -8.91 -16.30
C TRP A 87 -7.69 -7.41 -16.58
N TRP A 88 -6.48 -6.87 -16.42
CA TRP A 88 -6.18 -5.49 -16.83
C TRP A 88 -6.28 -5.30 -18.34
N GLU A 89 -5.81 -6.30 -19.10
CA GLU A 89 -5.92 -6.33 -20.56
C GLU A 89 -7.38 -6.41 -21.00
N LYS A 90 -8.15 -7.35 -20.43
CA LYS A 90 -9.59 -7.50 -20.72
C LYS A 90 -10.36 -6.24 -20.37
N TRP A 91 -10.09 -5.62 -19.23
CA TRP A 91 -10.69 -4.34 -18.85
C TRP A 91 -10.45 -3.28 -19.93
N ARG A 92 -9.20 -3.11 -20.38
CA ARG A 92 -8.86 -2.17 -21.46
C ARG A 92 -9.55 -2.53 -22.77
N GLU A 93 -9.49 -3.79 -23.20
CA GLU A 93 -10.14 -4.29 -24.42
C GLU A 93 -11.65 -4.02 -24.41
N GLY A 94 -12.32 -4.20 -23.28
CA GLY A 94 -13.75 -3.93 -23.18
C GLY A 94 -14.06 -2.43 -23.30
N ILE A 95 -13.26 -1.54 -22.71
CA ILE A 95 -13.48 -0.09 -22.92
C ILE A 95 -13.28 0.28 -24.40
N VAL A 96 -12.26 -0.28 -25.06
CA VAL A 96 -12.02 -0.10 -26.50
C VAL A 96 -13.17 -0.68 -27.35
N PHE A 97 -13.77 -1.80 -26.95
CA PHE A 97 -14.96 -2.33 -27.62
C PHE A 97 -16.14 -1.34 -27.62
N PHE A 98 -16.37 -0.61 -26.51
CA PHE A 98 -17.39 0.44 -26.48
C PHE A 98 -17.03 1.65 -27.36
N LEU A 99 -15.75 1.92 -27.55
CA LEU A 99 -15.26 2.97 -28.44
C LEU A 99 -15.43 2.59 -29.92
N ASP A 100 -15.07 1.36 -30.30
CA ASP A 100 -15.13 0.83 -31.66
C ASP A 100 -16.57 0.52 -32.12
N GLY A 101 -17.48 0.28 -31.18
CA GLY A 101 -18.91 0.09 -31.46
C GLY A 101 -19.66 1.37 -31.87
N LEU A 102 -18.98 2.51 -31.93
CA LEU A 102 -19.52 3.76 -32.47
C LEU A 102 -19.60 3.69 -34.00
N PRO A 103 -20.69 4.17 -34.63
CA PRO A 103 -20.70 4.32 -36.08
C PRO A 103 -19.56 5.26 -36.48
N ALA A 104 -18.69 4.80 -37.38
CA ALA A 104 -17.65 5.64 -37.97
C ALA A 104 -18.32 6.93 -38.47
N SER A 105 -17.81 8.09 -38.06
CA SER A 105 -18.38 9.36 -38.50
C SER A 105 -18.42 9.34 -40.02
N ALA A 106 -19.61 9.55 -40.57
CA ALA A 106 -19.76 9.87 -41.98
C ALA A 106 -19.11 11.24 -42.20
N ASP A 107 -17.79 11.25 -42.40
CA ASP A 107 -17.04 12.39 -42.92
C ASP A 107 -17.37 12.66 -44.41
N GLY A 108 -18.43 12.04 -44.94
CA GLY A 108 -18.97 12.27 -46.27
C GLY A 108 -20.28 13.04 -46.23
N ALA A 109 -20.21 14.32 -46.58
CA ALA A 109 -21.27 15.22 -47.03
C ALA A 109 -22.69 14.63 -47.20
N GLY A 110 -23.68 15.20 -46.49
CA GLY A 110 -25.08 15.06 -46.89
C GLY A 110 -26.12 15.27 -45.80
N SER A 111 -26.60 16.50 -45.65
CA SER A 111 -28.01 16.87 -45.43
C SER A 111 -28.86 16.07 -44.42
N GLY A 112 -29.15 16.68 -43.27
CA GLY A 112 -30.51 16.66 -42.71
C GLY A 112 -30.86 15.62 -41.63
N GLY A 113 -29.90 15.09 -40.86
CA GLY A 113 -30.16 14.13 -39.78
C GLY A 113 -29.72 14.62 -38.39
N SER A 114 -30.69 15.01 -37.55
CA SER A 114 -30.67 15.22 -36.09
C SER A 114 -29.31 15.38 -35.38
N ASP A 115 -29.03 16.60 -34.88
CA ASP A 115 -27.90 16.95 -34.00
C ASP A 115 -27.75 16.02 -32.77
N ALA A 116 -28.82 15.32 -32.35
CA ALA A 116 -28.81 14.43 -31.19
C ALA A 116 -27.99 13.14 -31.37
N ILE A 117 -27.82 12.65 -32.61
CA ILE A 117 -27.00 11.43 -32.88
C ILE A 117 -25.51 11.79 -32.88
N ARG A 118 -25.16 12.98 -33.37
CA ARG A 118 -23.78 13.49 -33.40
C ARG A 118 -23.28 13.83 -31.99
N ASP A 119 -24.16 14.38 -31.14
CA ASP A 119 -23.88 14.71 -29.73
C ASP A 119 -23.88 13.47 -28.80
N GLY A 120 -24.58 12.40 -29.18
CA GLY A 120 -24.59 11.14 -28.45
C GLY A 120 -23.31 10.30 -28.62
N GLY A 121 -22.73 10.31 -29.83
CA GLY A 121 -21.48 9.59 -30.14
C GLY A 121 -20.23 10.23 -29.53
N SER A 122 -20.18 11.57 -29.46
CA SER A 122 -19.11 12.31 -28.78
C SER A 122 -19.09 12.00 -27.28
N ARG A 123 -20.25 11.99 -26.61
CA ARG A 123 -20.32 11.73 -25.17
C ARG A 123 -19.81 10.35 -24.76
N LEU A 124 -20.12 9.30 -25.52
CA LEU A 124 -19.61 7.96 -25.24
C LEU A 124 -18.09 7.88 -25.48
N ARG A 125 -17.59 8.51 -26.54
CA ARG A 125 -16.16 8.61 -26.83
C ARG A 125 -15.41 9.33 -25.71
N ASP A 126 -15.92 10.47 -25.24
CA ASP A 126 -15.34 11.23 -24.14
C ASP A 126 -15.28 10.39 -22.87
N LEU A 127 -16.37 9.67 -22.56
CA LEU A 127 -16.41 8.73 -21.43
C LEU A 127 -15.41 7.58 -21.60
N CYS A 128 -15.28 6.97 -22.79
CA CYS A 128 -14.28 5.93 -23.03
C CYS A 128 -12.86 6.46 -22.76
N ASN A 129 -12.54 7.66 -23.24
CA ASN A 129 -11.23 8.30 -23.04
C ASN A 129 -10.96 8.60 -21.55
N GLU A 130 -11.96 9.11 -20.82
CA GLU A 130 -11.89 9.33 -19.38
C GLU A 130 -11.62 8.02 -18.62
N LEU A 131 -12.36 6.96 -18.96
CA LEU A 131 -12.23 5.66 -18.29
C LEU A 131 -10.93 4.93 -18.67
N LEU A 132 -10.41 5.11 -19.89
CA LEU A 132 -9.08 4.62 -20.29
C LEU A 132 -7.97 5.37 -19.54
N HIS A 133 -8.14 6.67 -19.32
CA HIS A 133 -7.20 7.44 -18.51
C HIS A 133 -7.18 6.93 -17.07
N ARG A 134 -8.35 6.76 -16.45
CA ARG A 134 -8.49 6.21 -15.09
C ARG A 134 -7.98 4.78 -14.97
N HIS A 135 -8.21 3.93 -15.98
CA HIS A 135 -7.60 2.60 -16.08
C HIS A 135 -6.07 2.70 -16.07
N GLY A 136 -5.51 3.61 -16.87
CA GLY A 136 -4.07 3.86 -16.94
C GLY A 136 -3.49 4.31 -15.60
N GLU A 137 -4.14 5.24 -14.89
CA GLU A 137 -3.71 5.69 -13.56
C GLU A 137 -3.66 4.52 -12.57
N LEU A 138 -4.75 3.76 -12.45
CA LEU A 138 -4.81 2.60 -11.56
C LEU A 138 -3.79 1.51 -11.94
N PHE A 139 -3.60 1.25 -13.24
CA PHE A 139 -2.59 0.32 -13.74
C PHE A 139 -1.18 0.74 -13.33
N THR A 140 -0.86 2.03 -13.45
CA THR A 140 0.48 2.52 -13.09
C THR A 140 0.77 2.39 -11.59
N ILE A 141 -0.27 2.48 -10.76
CA ILE A 141 -0.19 2.25 -9.32
C ILE A 141 0.02 0.75 -9.04
N ALA A 142 -0.80 -0.12 -9.62
CA ALA A 142 -0.74 -1.56 -9.37
C ALA A 142 0.59 -2.19 -9.86
N PHE A 143 1.03 -1.83 -11.08
CA PHE A 143 2.26 -2.33 -11.70
C PHE A 143 3.44 -1.40 -11.48
N TRP A 144 3.50 -0.75 -10.32
CA TRP A 144 4.59 0.16 -10.02
C TRP A 144 5.96 -0.53 -10.11
N GLY A 145 6.96 0.20 -10.60
CA GLY A 145 8.30 -0.35 -10.78
C GLY A 145 8.43 -1.31 -11.97
N THR A 146 7.49 -1.30 -12.91
CA THR A 146 7.58 -2.06 -14.17
C THR A 146 7.73 -1.14 -15.37
N THR A 147 8.34 -1.64 -16.45
CA THR A 147 8.49 -0.90 -17.71
C THR A 147 7.14 -0.45 -18.30
N PRO A 148 6.07 -1.27 -18.34
CA PRO A 148 4.76 -0.83 -18.80
C PRO A 148 4.19 0.36 -18.01
N SER A 149 4.29 0.34 -16.67
CA SER A 149 3.82 1.45 -15.82
C SER A 149 4.60 2.75 -16.08
N SER A 150 5.94 2.68 -16.07
CA SER A 150 6.77 3.85 -16.34
C SER A 150 6.59 4.39 -17.76
N SER A 151 6.38 3.51 -18.74
CA SER A 151 6.07 3.90 -20.12
C SER A 151 4.74 4.63 -20.24
N LEU A 152 3.69 4.16 -19.54
CA LEU A 152 2.39 4.83 -19.51
C LEU A 152 2.49 6.23 -18.91
N ARG A 153 3.22 6.39 -17.80
CA ARG A 153 3.44 7.69 -17.17
C ARG A 153 4.23 8.65 -18.05
N LEU A 154 5.28 8.17 -18.71
CA LEU A 154 6.05 8.99 -19.66
C LEU A 154 5.18 9.44 -20.84
N LYS A 155 4.37 8.52 -21.41
CA LYS A 155 3.42 8.86 -22.49
C LYS A 155 2.38 9.89 -22.05
N ALA A 156 1.86 9.75 -20.83
CA ALA A 156 0.90 10.70 -20.26
C ALA A 156 1.53 12.09 -20.10
N LEU A 157 2.74 12.17 -19.53
CA LEU A 157 3.50 13.42 -19.41
C LEU A 157 3.72 14.08 -20.78
N LEU A 158 4.22 13.33 -21.76
CA LEU A 158 4.46 13.85 -23.12
C LEU A 158 3.16 14.34 -23.79
N SER A 159 2.04 13.66 -23.55
CA SER A 159 0.74 14.09 -24.07
C SER A 159 0.27 15.40 -23.43
N GLN A 160 0.47 15.56 -22.12
CA GLN A 160 0.15 16.79 -21.38
C GLN A 160 1.04 17.97 -21.80
N LEU A 161 2.31 17.72 -22.12
CA LEU A 161 3.24 18.72 -22.63
C LEU A 161 2.79 19.19 -24.03
N ARG A 162 2.44 18.26 -24.92
CA ARG A 162 1.97 18.58 -26.29
C ARG A 162 0.63 19.31 -26.31
N SER A 163 -0.26 19.05 -25.35
CA SER A 163 -1.56 19.72 -25.25
C SER A 163 -1.49 21.11 -24.59
N GLY A 164 -0.31 21.55 -24.13
CA GLY A 164 -0.14 22.83 -23.43
C GLY A 164 -0.84 22.91 -22.06
N GLN A 165 -1.33 21.78 -21.55
CA GLN A 165 -2.09 21.72 -20.28
C GLN A 165 -1.23 21.99 -19.05
N LEU A 166 0.09 21.80 -19.14
CA LEU A 166 1.04 22.05 -18.05
C LEU A 166 1.48 23.52 -17.98
N ALA A 167 1.57 24.20 -19.14
CA ALA A 167 2.11 25.55 -19.27
C ALA A 167 1.17 26.70 -18.81
N THR A 168 -0.09 26.42 -18.48
CA THR A 168 -1.12 27.45 -18.20
C THR A 168 -1.57 27.57 -16.74
N SER A 169 -1.02 26.78 -15.81
CA SER A 169 -1.38 26.88 -14.39
C SER A 169 -0.62 27.95 -13.59
N SER A 170 0.37 28.63 -14.18
CA SER A 170 1.12 29.71 -13.53
C SER A 170 0.72 31.08 -14.10
N VAL A 171 -0.45 31.59 -13.70
CA VAL A 171 -0.78 32.98 -13.29
C VAL A 171 -2.30 33.00 -13.07
N SER A 172 -2.77 32.50 -11.93
CA SER A 172 -4.07 32.90 -11.39
C SER A 172 -3.82 33.55 -10.03
N SER A 173 -3.85 34.87 -10.04
CA SER A 173 -3.94 35.71 -8.87
C SER A 173 -5.25 35.42 -8.13
N LYS A 174 -5.15 34.71 -7.00
CA LYS A 174 -6.02 34.87 -5.82
C LYS A 174 -5.42 34.14 -4.61
N GLN A 175 -4.55 34.88 -3.91
CA GLN A 175 -4.59 35.08 -2.46
C GLN A 175 -4.41 33.86 -1.54
N GLY A 176 -3.19 33.69 -0.99
CA GLY A 176 -2.94 32.97 0.27
C GLY A 176 -1.64 32.15 0.30
N ASP A 177 -0.53 32.80 0.66
CA ASP A 177 0.78 32.27 1.10
C ASP A 177 1.56 31.21 0.29
N PRO A 178 2.70 31.58 -0.30
CA PRO A 178 3.79 30.66 -0.61
C PRO A 178 4.81 30.67 0.54
N SER A 179 4.80 29.66 1.43
CA SER A 179 5.91 29.42 2.35
C SER A 179 7.08 28.66 1.69
N VAL A 180 7.40 29.02 0.45
CA VAL A 180 8.75 28.79 -0.08
C VAL A 180 9.60 29.93 0.47
N SER A 181 10.18 29.69 1.65
CA SER A 181 11.20 30.53 2.30
C SER A 181 12.09 31.22 1.27
N ASP A 182 11.80 32.50 1.06
CA ASP A 182 12.77 33.53 0.72
C ASP A 182 13.75 33.61 1.89
N GLU A 183 14.90 32.94 1.82
CA GLU A 183 16.12 33.41 2.48
C GLU A 183 17.36 33.07 1.63
N GLU A 184 18.08 34.14 1.30
CA GLU A 184 19.49 34.26 0.88
C GLU A 184 19.94 33.72 -0.48
N CYS A 185 19.76 34.58 -1.50
CA CYS A 185 20.86 34.89 -2.42
C CYS A 185 20.75 36.36 -2.89
N CYS A 186 20.88 37.29 -1.95
CA CYS A 186 21.08 38.71 -2.25
C CYS A 186 22.50 39.10 -1.81
N THR A 187 23.46 39.00 -2.73
CA THR A 187 24.72 39.75 -2.63
C THR A 187 24.83 40.64 -3.86
N THR A 188 24.61 41.93 -3.60
CA THR A 188 25.18 43.13 -4.22
C THR A 188 25.60 43.10 -5.69
N ASP A 189 25.02 44.03 -6.45
CA ASP A 189 25.42 44.48 -7.78
C ASP A 189 26.93 44.74 -7.90
N GLU A 190 27.64 43.83 -8.56
CA GLU A 190 28.77 44.15 -9.42
C GLU A 190 28.70 43.27 -10.67
N VAL A 191 28.82 43.90 -11.83
CA VAL A 191 28.78 43.28 -13.17
C VAL A 191 29.92 42.26 -13.28
N SER A 192 29.61 41.00 -13.02
CA SER A 192 30.49 39.85 -13.24
C SER A 192 29.66 38.67 -13.75
N THR A 193 30.33 37.63 -14.21
CA THR A 193 29.88 36.41 -14.92
C THR A 193 28.73 35.56 -14.29
N ASP A 194 27.95 36.14 -13.38
CA ASP A 194 26.89 35.53 -12.57
C ASP A 194 25.49 35.54 -13.23
N ASP A 195 25.36 36.08 -14.44
CA ASP A 195 24.08 36.15 -15.18
C ASP A 195 23.58 34.79 -15.68
N LEU A 196 24.49 33.85 -15.94
CA LEU A 196 24.18 32.48 -16.37
C LEU A 196 23.46 31.68 -15.28
N GLY A 197 23.89 31.84 -14.02
CA GLY A 197 23.27 31.19 -12.86
C GLY A 197 21.83 31.67 -12.66
N LYS A 198 21.63 32.99 -12.67
CA LYS A 198 20.30 33.62 -12.52
C LYS A 198 19.32 33.22 -13.64
N GLY A 199 19.81 33.08 -14.89
CA GLY A 199 19.01 32.61 -16.02
C GLY A 199 18.51 31.17 -15.88
N SER A 200 19.39 30.25 -15.49
CA SER A 200 19.04 28.84 -15.28
C SER A 200 18.05 28.63 -14.13
N ILE A 201 18.24 29.35 -13.02
CA ILE A 201 17.33 29.32 -11.86
C ILE A 201 15.94 29.83 -12.26
N ARG A 202 15.86 30.88 -13.08
CA ARG A 202 14.58 31.42 -13.56
C ARG A 202 13.83 30.42 -14.44
N LEU A 203 14.52 29.78 -15.40
CA LEU A 203 13.90 28.74 -16.24
C LEU A 203 13.47 27.52 -15.43
N GLN A 204 14.29 27.12 -14.45
CA GLN A 204 13.95 26.03 -13.55
C GLN A 204 12.69 26.32 -12.72
N LYS A 205 12.51 27.57 -12.26
CA LYS A 205 11.28 27.98 -11.57
C LYS A 205 10.07 27.98 -12.52
N LEU A 206 10.25 28.46 -13.75
CA LEU A 206 9.17 28.52 -14.75
C LEU A 206 8.68 27.12 -15.13
N PHE A 207 9.60 26.19 -15.35
CA PHE A 207 9.32 24.82 -15.78
C PHE A 207 9.47 23.79 -14.66
N PHE A 208 9.26 24.22 -13.42
CA PHE A 208 9.49 23.36 -12.25
C PHE A 208 8.66 22.08 -12.34
N ARG A 209 7.38 22.19 -12.74
CA ARG A 209 6.43 21.07 -12.76
C ARG A 209 6.84 19.99 -13.77
N GLU A 210 7.28 20.41 -14.96
CA GLU A 210 7.71 19.54 -16.04
C GLU A 210 9.02 18.84 -15.69
N LEU A 211 10.03 19.61 -15.26
CA LEU A 211 11.34 19.08 -14.85
C LEU A 211 11.21 18.14 -13.64
N TYR A 212 10.35 18.48 -12.67
CA TYR A 212 10.02 17.63 -11.54
C TYR A 212 9.36 16.32 -11.98
N SER A 213 8.44 16.37 -12.96
CA SER A 213 7.77 15.17 -13.47
C SER A 213 8.74 14.21 -14.15
N PHE A 214 9.67 14.72 -14.99
CA PHE A 214 10.74 13.92 -15.57
C PHE A 214 11.67 13.34 -14.50
N GLN A 215 12.09 14.16 -13.52
CA GLN A 215 12.95 13.70 -12.43
C GLN A 215 12.29 12.61 -11.59
N ARG A 216 10.99 12.72 -11.31
CA ARG A 216 10.21 11.71 -10.58
C ARG A 216 10.13 10.40 -11.36
N ILE A 217 9.77 10.43 -12.64
CA ILE A 217 9.71 9.22 -13.48
C ILE A 217 11.10 8.58 -13.59
N ALA A 218 12.16 9.37 -13.79
CA ALA A 218 13.53 8.86 -13.87
C ALA A 218 13.95 8.19 -12.57
N TYR A 219 13.67 8.81 -11.42
CA TYR A 219 13.98 8.26 -10.11
C TYR A 219 13.25 6.93 -9.86
N GLU A 220 11.97 6.88 -10.19
CA GLU A 220 11.15 5.66 -10.05
C GLU A 220 11.51 4.56 -11.06
N ALA A 221 12.14 4.91 -12.20
CA ALA A 221 12.60 3.98 -13.22
C ALA A 221 14.08 3.59 -13.09
N ALA A 222 14.79 4.03 -12.05
CA ALA A 222 16.24 3.85 -11.93
C ALA A 222 16.71 2.38 -11.82
N HIS A 223 15.81 1.44 -11.52
CA HIS A 223 16.07 0.00 -11.57
C HIS A 223 15.70 -0.66 -12.90
N LEU A 224 15.02 0.06 -13.80
CA LEU A 224 14.60 -0.43 -15.11
C LEU A 224 15.70 -0.15 -16.13
N PHE A 225 16.67 -1.07 -16.19
CA PHE A 225 17.91 -0.92 -16.95
C PHE A 225 17.70 -0.58 -18.44
N ASP A 226 16.68 -1.14 -19.08
CA ASP A 226 16.33 -0.92 -20.49
C ASP A 226 15.49 0.33 -20.75
N PHE A 227 14.69 0.76 -19.78
CA PHE A 227 13.75 1.85 -19.95
C PHE A 227 14.31 3.20 -19.48
N TYR A 228 15.15 3.23 -18.44
CA TYR A 228 15.57 4.46 -17.76
C TYR A 228 16.01 5.58 -18.71
N ALA A 229 16.82 5.24 -19.72
CA ALA A 229 17.36 6.21 -20.67
C ALA A 229 16.30 6.87 -21.55
N ALA A 230 15.16 6.22 -21.79
CA ALA A 230 14.05 6.80 -22.55
C ALA A 230 13.47 8.05 -21.85
N VAL A 231 13.46 8.09 -20.52
CA VAL A 231 12.98 9.25 -19.75
C VAL A 231 13.90 10.45 -19.95
N GLY A 232 15.20 10.22 -19.88
CA GLY A 232 16.21 11.26 -20.09
C GLY A 232 16.22 11.81 -21.51
N ARG A 233 16.11 10.93 -22.52
CA ARG A 233 15.96 11.35 -23.92
C ARG A 233 14.73 12.23 -24.12
N ALA A 234 13.57 11.79 -23.63
CA ALA A 234 12.33 12.55 -23.73
C ALA A 234 12.40 13.92 -23.04
N GLU A 235 13.07 14.02 -21.88
CA GLU A 235 13.33 15.30 -21.21
C GLU A 235 14.20 16.22 -22.07
N ARG A 236 15.29 15.69 -22.64
CA ARG A 236 16.22 16.48 -23.47
C ARG A 236 15.59 16.92 -24.78
N GLU A 237 14.82 16.05 -25.44
CA GLU A 237 14.04 16.39 -26.65
C GLU A 237 13.05 17.50 -26.34
N TRP A 238 12.29 17.39 -25.25
CA TRP A 238 11.36 18.45 -24.85
C TRP A 238 12.07 19.78 -24.52
N LEU A 239 13.19 19.73 -23.80
CA LEU A 239 14.02 20.92 -23.52
C LEU A 239 14.56 21.54 -24.81
N ALA A 240 14.95 20.73 -25.78
CA ALA A 240 15.42 21.21 -27.08
C ALA A 240 14.29 21.84 -27.89
N ASP A 241 13.16 21.15 -28.03
CA ASP A 241 12.03 21.58 -28.85
C ASP A 241 11.30 22.80 -28.26
N THR A 242 11.27 22.94 -26.94
CA THR A 242 10.46 23.97 -26.26
C THR A 242 11.31 25.11 -25.69
N VAL A 243 12.43 24.79 -25.02
CA VAL A 243 13.16 25.79 -24.21
C VAL A 243 14.36 26.36 -24.95
N LEU A 244 15.12 25.52 -25.67
CA LEU A 244 16.24 26.00 -26.49
C LEU A 244 15.76 26.85 -27.68
N LEU A 245 14.65 26.49 -28.32
CA LEU A 245 14.14 27.19 -29.50
C LEU A 245 13.41 28.51 -29.18
N GLU A 246 12.83 28.65 -27.98
CA GLU A 246 11.98 29.81 -27.63
C GLU A 246 12.58 30.76 -26.58
N MET A 247 13.63 30.37 -25.84
CA MET A 247 14.16 31.10 -24.67
C MET A 247 15.71 31.17 -24.67
N ARG A 248 16.30 31.71 -23.58
CA ARG A 248 17.76 31.88 -23.39
C ARG A 248 18.52 30.54 -23.55
N GLU A 249 19.20 30.37 -24.69
CA GLU A 249 19.93 29.17 -25.11
C GLU A 249 20.88 28.61 -24.02
N GLU A 250 21.72 29.47 -23.46
CA GLU A 250 22.74 29.10 -22.47
C GLU A 250 22.14 28.48 -21.19
N ALA A 251 20.98 28.96 -20.76
CA ALA A 251 20.30 28.48 -19.56
C ALA A 251 19.60 27.13 -19.81
N ALA A 252 19.08 26.91 -21.02
CA ALA A 252 18.51 25.63 -21.43
C ALA A 252 19.59 24.56 -21.58
N GLU A 253 20.77 24.92 -22.09
CA GLU A 253 21.92 24.00 -22.12
C GLU A 253 22.34 23.53 -20.72
N VAL A 254 22.27 24.40 -19.70
CA VAL A 254 22.56 24.02 -18.31
C VAL A 254 21.60 22.92 -17.82
N LEU A 255 20.31 23.03 -18.17
CA LEU A 255 19.30 22.03 -17.83
C LEU A 255 19.55 20.71 -18.58
N ILE A 256 19.93 20.77 -19.86
CA ILE A 256 20.28 19.57 -20.65
C ILE A 256 21.53 18.88 -20.07
N ARG A 257 22.58 19.64 -19.73
CA ARG A 257 23.78 19.11 -19.04
C ARG A 257 23.43 18.46 -17.72
N ARG A 258 22.47 19.02 -16.97
CA ARG A 258 21.99 18.43 -15.71
C ARG A 258 21.31 17.08 -15.97
N SER A 259 20.48 16.97 -17.02
CA SER A 259 19.85 15.71 -17.42
C SER A 259 20.91 14.64 -17.72
N PHE A 260 21.92 14.95 -18.57
CA PHE A 260 23.04 14.02 -18.82
C PHE A 260 23.80 13.62 -17.56
N LYS A 261 24.14 14.59 -16.68
CA LYS A 261 24.86 14.32 -15.42
C LYS A 261 24.08 13.40 -14.48
N ARG A 262 22.75 13.51 -14.47
CA ARG A 262 21.87 12.60 -13.73
C ARG A 262 21.96 11.21 -14.34
N ASP A 263 21.74 11.10 -15.65
CA ASP A 263 21.58 9.83 -16.33
C ASP A 263 22.86 8.97 -16.32
N VAL A 264 24.06 9.58 -16.43
CA VAL A 264 25.33 8.83 -16.31
C VAL A 264 25.62 8.30 -14.90
N SER A 265 24.85 8.72 -13.89
CA SER A 265 24.98 8.25 -12.51
C SER A 265 24.21 6.95 -12.24
N VAL A 266 23.39 6.53 -13.20
CA VAL A 266 22.49 5.38 -13.08
C VAL A 266 22.84 4.38 -14.18
N PRO A 267 23.01 3.09 -13.85
CA PRO A 267 23.23 2.07 -14.88
C PRO A 267 22.03 1.98 -15.83
N SER A 268 22.29 1.99 -17.14
CA SER A 268 21.29 1.81 -18.19
C SER A 268 21.87 1.13 -19.42
N ALA A 269 21.01 0.58 -20.27
CA ALA A 269 21.40 -0.01 -21.55
C ALA A 269 22.19 0.98 -22.42
N ASP A 270 21.68 2.22 -22.54
CA ASP A 270 22.30 3.31 -23.31
C ASP A 270 23.66 3.77 -22.75
N LEU A 271 23.89 3.61 -21.45
CA LEU A 271 25.20 3.88 -20.86
C LEU A 271 26.20 2.75 -21.18
N VAL A 272 25.73 1.49 -21.17
CA VAL A 272 26.57 0.31 -21.43
C VAL A 272 26.92 0.17 -22.91
N ASN A 273 25.99 0.44 -23.82
CA ASN A 273 26.24 0.39 -25.26
C ASN A 273 26.98 1.65 -25.79
N GLY A 274 27.14 2.68 -24.96
CA GLY A 274 27.83 3.93 -25.28
C GLY A 274 26.98 4.99 -25.98
N GLU A 275 25.69 4.72 -26.25
CA GLU A 275 24.78 5.67 -26.90
C GLU A 275 24.64 6.97 -26.11
N LEU A 276 24.48 6.91 -24.79
CA LEU A 276 24.34 8.10 -23.94
C LEU A 276 25.59 8.99 -23.97
N LEU A 277 26.78 8.38 -24.04
CA LEU A 277 28.04 9.11 -24.15
C LEU A 277 28.23 9.72 -25.54
N ASN A 278 27.82 9.02 -26.59
CA ASN A 278 27.84 9.55 -27.95
C ASN A 278 26.88 10.74 -28.09
N GLU A 279 25.66 10.66 -27.54
CA GLU A 279 24.71 11.78 -27.48
C GLU A 279 25.33 12.98 -26.76
N TYR A 280 25.97 12.76 -25.61
CA TYR A 280 26.60 13.85 -24.86
C TYR A 280 27.78 14.48 -25.61
N ALA A 281 28.60 13.67 -26.30
CA ALA A 281 29.74 14.17 -27.08
C ALA A 281 29.29 14.99 -28.31
N LEU A 282 28.15 14.66 -28.91
CA LEU A 282 27.55 15.47 -29.98
C LEU A 282 27.01 16.80 -29.46
N PHE A 283 26.58 16.84 -28.21
CA PHE A 283 26.03 18.05 -27.57
C PHE A 283 27.10 18.96 -26.94
N GLU A 284 28.12 18.40 -26.27
CA GLU A 284 29.09 19.18 -25.49
C GLU A 284 30.32 19.57 -26.31
N VAL A 285 30.47 20.87 -26.58
CA VAL A 285 31.65 21.42 -27.28
C VAL A 285 32.85 21.54 -26.33
N ASN A 286 32.62 21.63 -25.02
CA ASN A 286 33.70 21.78 -24.05
C ASN A 286 34.29 20.43 -23.60
N LYS A 287 35.47 20.10 -24.15
CA LYS A 287 36.23 18.88 -23.83
C LYS A 287 36.48 18.63 -22.34
N SER A 288 36.63 19.69 -21.53
CA SER A 288 36.84 19.52 -20.08
C SER A 288 35.58 19.03 -19.37
N LYS A 289 34.40 19.51 -19.78
CA LYS A 289 33.10 19.06 -19.25
C LYS A 289 32.79 17.65 -19.74
N GLU A 290 33.11 17.38 -21.01
CA GLU A 290 33.05 16.04 -21.61
C GLU A 290 33.80 14.99 -20.76
N GLN A 291 35.07 15.26 -20.45
CA GLN A 291 35.91 14.39 -19.63
C GLN A 291 35.35 14.11 -18.23
N VAL A 292 34.70 15.10 -17.60
CA VAL A 292 34.07 14.92 -16.27
C VAL A 292 32.90 13.94 -16.34
N VAL A 293 32.08 14.01 -17.39
CA VAL A 293 30.94 13.11 -17.58
C VAL A 293 31.42 11.71 -17.97
N ILE A 294 32.41 11.58 -18.84
CA ILE A 294 33.02 10.29 -19.20
C ILE A 294 33.59 9.61 -17.96
N LYS A 295 34.35 10.33 -17.13
CA LYS A 295 34.89 9.77 -15.87
C LYS A 295 33.78 9.24 -14.97
N LYS A 296 32.70 10.02 -14.81
CA LYS A 296 31.55 9.61 -13.99
C LYS A 296 30.84 8.38 -14.56
N ALA A 297 30.68 8.32 -15.89
CA ALA A 297 30.14 7.15 -16.57
C ALA A 297 31.00 5.90 -16.32
N GLU A 298 32.32 6.01 -16.41
CA GLU A 298 33.22 4.89 -16.09
C GLU A 298 33.09 4.43 -14.63
N GLU A 299 32.96 5.36 -13.69
CA GLU A 299 32.73 5.04 -12.27
C GLU A 299 31.40 4.27 -12.08
N THR A 300 30.33 4.69 -12.76
CA THR A 300 29.04 4.00 -12.73
C THR A 300 29.14 2.59 -13.34
N LEU A 301 29.77 2.45 -14.50
CA LEU A 301 29.96 1.17 -15.20
C LEU A 301 30.81 0.17 -14.40
N LYS A 302 31.84 0.66 -13.71
CA LYS A 302 32.68 -0.15 -12.80
C LYS A 302 31.97 -0.48 -11.47
N GLY A 303 30.84 0.16 -11.19
CA GLY A 303 30.08 0.00 -9.96
C GLY A 303 29.41 -1.38 -9.85
N LYS A 304 29.42 -1.96 -8.64
CA LYS A 304 28.78 -3.26 -8.36
C LYS A 304 27.30 -3.29 -8.72
N TRP A 305 26.61 -2.16 -8.56
CA TRP A 305 25.19 -2.02 -8.92
C TRP A 305 24.95 -2.17 -10.43
N CYS A 306 25.86 -1.67 -11.27
CA CYS A 306 25.74 -1.83 -12.73
C CYS A 306 25.80 -3.31 -13.13
N ALA A 307 26.74 -4.07 -12.56
CA ALA A 307 26.85 -5.51 -12.81
C ALA A 307 25.59 -6.28 -12.34
N LEU A 308 25.04 -5.92 -11.17
CA LEU A 308 23.81 -6.55 -10.65
C LEU A 308 22.58 -6.21 -11.49
N ALA A 309 22.39 -4.94 -11.85
CA ALA A 309 21.26 -4.49 -12.68
C ALA A 309 21.31 -5.12 -14.08
N CYS A 310 22.48 -5.15 -14.70
CA CYS A 310 22.68 -5.80 -16.00
C CYS A 310 22.45 -7.32 -15.94
N GLY A 311 22.93 -7.98 -14.88
CA GLY A 311 22.68 -9.41 -14.64
C GLY A 311 21.20 -9.73 -14.47
N ALA A 312 20.48 -8.97 -13.65
CA ALA A 312 19.05 -9.12 -13.43
C ALA A 312 18.25 -8.91 -14.73
N PHE A 313 18.57 -7.85 -15.48
CA PHE A 313 17.96 -7.58 -16.77
C PHE A 313 18.18 -8.71 -17.78
N THR A 314 19.40 -9.26 -17.84
CA THR A 314 19.71 -10.37 -18.74
C THR A 314 18.90 -11.61 -18.40
N ILE A 315 18.72 -11.91 -17.11
CA ILE A 315 17.89 -13.03 -16.64
C ILE A 315 16.42 -12.82 -17.05
N GLU A 316 15.86 -11.64 -16.80
CA GLU A 316 14.48 -11.29 -17.14
C GLU A 316 14.23 -11.41 -18.66
N ARG A 317 15.15 -10.90 -19.47
CA ARG A 317 15.09 -11.02 -20.93
C ARG A 317 15.19 -12.46 -21.41
N CYS A 318 15.99 -13.30 -20.74
CA CYS A 318 16.07 -14.73 -21.04
C CYS A 318 14.84 -15.52 -20.56
N GLN A 319 14.12 -15.05 -19.54
CA GLN A 319 12.86 -15.64 -19.09
C GLN A 319 11.72 -15.37 -20.09
N GLY A 320 11.59 -14.13 -20.59
CA GLY A 320 10.53 -13.76 -21.54
C GLY A 320 10.62 -14.41 -22.92
N VAL A 321 11.79 -14.94 -23.30
CA VAL A 321 11.98 -15.67 -24.58
C VAL A 321 11.61 -17.16 -24.45
N SER A 322 11.61 -17.72 -23.23
CA SER A 322 11.38 -19.15 -23.01
C SER A 322 9.90 -19.57 -23.01
N GLU A 323 8.96 -18.64 -22.87
CA GLU A 323 7.52 -18.95 -22.87
C GLU A 323 6.87 -18.91 -24.26
N HIS A 324 7.53 -18.31 -25.26
CA HIS A 324 6.97 -18.14 -26.59
C HIS A 324 7.63 -18.95 -27.72
N ASP A 325 8.79 -19.57 -27.51
CA ASP A 325 9.49 -20.37 -28.53
C ASP A 325 9.86 -21.78 -28.02
N ILE A 326 8.84 -22.59 -27.68
CA ILE A 326 8.99 -24.05 -27.73
C ILE A 326 8.05 -24.58 -28.80
N ASP A 327 8.30 -24.13 -30.04
CA ASP A 327 7.99 -24.97 -31.18
C ASP A 327 9.04 -26.08 -31.21
N ALA A 328 8.54 -27.31 -31.08
CA ALA A 328 9.32 -28.52 -31.05
C ALA A 328 10.10 -28.69 -32.35
N THR A 329 11.42 -28.48 -32.35
CA THR A 329 12.37 -29.32 -33.11
C THR A 329 13.82 -29.03 -32.74
N GLU A 330 14.50 -30.11 -32.34
CA GLU A 330 15.95 -30.33 -32.45
C GLU A 330 16.92 -29.34 -31.78
N CYS A 331 17.30 -29.63 -30.54
CA CYS A 331 18.73 -29.66 -30.19
C CYS A 331 19.00 -30.68 -29.08
N VAL A 332 19.81 -31.67 -29.47
CA VAL A 332 20.28 -32.78 -28.65
C VAL A 332 21.26 -32.27 -27.59
N GLY A 333 20.93 -32.54 -26.33
CA GLY A 333 21.87 -32.86 -25.27
C GLY A 333 22.75 -31.73 -24.75
N ASP A 334 22.39 -31.19 -23.59
CA ASP A 334 23.40 -30.98 -22.57
C ASP A 334 22.81 -31.01 -21.15
N LYS A 335 23.54 -31.62 -20.22
CA LYS A 335 23.18 -31.77 -18.79
C LYS A 335 23.18 -30.42 -18.02
N ASN A 336 23.07 -29.30 -18.71
CA ASN A 336 23.12 -27.95 -18.17
C ASN A 336 21.75 -27.40 -17.74
N ASP A 337 20.63 -27.97 -18.19
CA ASP A 337 19.30 -27.47 -17.82
C ASP A 337 19.01 -27.61 -16.33
N THR A 338 19.49 -28.67 -15.68
CA THR A 338 19.32 -28.84 -14.22
C THR A 338 20.21 -27.89 -13.41
N ALA A 339 21.41 -27.57 -13.91
CA ALA A 339 22.33 -26.61 -13.27
C ALA A 339 21.88 -25.15 -13.46
N VAL A 340 21.30 -24.82 -14.61
CA VAL A 340 20.66 -23.53 -14.87
C VAL A 340 19.40 -23.39 -14.03
N THR A 341 18.59 -24.45 -13.87
CA THR A 341 17.38 -24.42 -13.04
C THR A 341 17.69 -24.36 -11.53
N GLN A 342 18.75 -25.04 -11.05
CA GLN A 342 19.21 -24.91 -9.67
C GLN A 342 19.89 -23.56 -9.39
N ARG A 343 20.65 -22.98 -10.36
CA ARG A 343 21.13 -21.59 -10.25
C ARG A 343 19.99 -20.57 -10.32
N LYS A 344 18.93 -20.83 -11.10
CA LYS A 344 17.70 -20.00 -11.16
C LYS A 344 16.97 -19.95 -9.82
N LEU A 345 16.80 -21.10 -9.15
CA LEU A 345 16.20 -21.19 -7.82
C LEU A 345 17.10 -20.63 -6.71
N ALA A 346 18.41 -20.84 -6.79
CA ALA A 346 19.36 -20.30 -5.82
C ALA A 346 19.53 -18.77 -5.96
N ALA A 347 19.54 -18.23 -7.18
CA ALA A 347 19.66 -16.80 -7.45
C ALA A 347 18.37 -16.02 -7.10
N GLY A 348 17.19 -16.58 -7.37
CA GLY A 348 15.91 -15.98 -6.95
C GLY A 348 15.77 -15.90 -5.43
N ASN A 349 16.33 -16.86 -4.68
CA ASN A 349 16.28 -16.83 -3.22
C ASN A 349 17.33 -15.91 -2.56
N THR A 350 18.44 -15.58 -3.23
CA THR A 350 19.46 -14.68 -2.68
C THR A 350 19.29 -13.23 -3.12
N PHE A 351 18.64 -12.98 -4.26
CA PHE A 351 18.49 -11.66 -4.86
C PHE A 351 17.79 -10.62 -3.95
N PRO A 352 16.68 -10.92 -3.26
CA PRO A 352 16.09 -10.00 -2.28
C PRO A 352 17.06 -9.67 -1.14
N SER A 353 17.78 -10.67 -0.63
CA SER A 353 18.74 -10.50 0.47
C SER A 353 19.99 -9.71 0.06
N ASP A 354 20.44 -9.87 -1.19
CA ASP A 354 21.57 -9.15 -1.77
C ASP A 354 21.19 -7.70 -2.10
N ILE A 355 19.96 -7.48 -2.57
CA ILE A 355 19.36 -6.16 -2.72
C ILE A 355 19.27 -5.46 -1.36
N VAL A 356 18.69 -6.10 -0.34
CA VAL A 356 18.61 -5.58 1.05
C VAL A 356 20.00 -5.25 1.61
N ARG A 357 21.02 -6.08 1.32
CA ARG A 357 22.40 -5.90 1.76
C ARG A 357 23.12 -4.75 1.04
N CYS A 358 22.86 -4.57 -0.26
CA CYS A 358 23.36 -3.44 -1.05
C CYS A 358 22.72 -2.11 -0.61
N ILE A 359 21.41 -2.11 -0.35
CA ILE A 359 20.66 -0.97 0.20
C ILE A 359 21.23 -0.51 1.53
N SER A 360 21.57 -1.46 2.42
CA SER A 360 22.04 -1.16 3.77
C SER A 360 23.45 -0.54 3.80
N ARG A 361 24.19 -0.53 2.68
CA ARG A 361 25.60 -0.10 2.61
C ARG A 361 25.82 1.22 1.86
N GLU A 362 24.95 1.59 0.93
CA GLU A 362 25.08 2.81 0.12
C GLU A 362 23.73 3.53 0.03
N GLY A 363 23.57 4.62 0.77
CA GLY A 363 22.27 5.24 1.07
C GLY A 363 21.42 5.67 -0.13
N GLY A 364 21.95 5.87 -1.34
CA GLY A 364 21.18 6.44 -2.46
C GLY A 364 20.29 5.49 -3.25
N ARG A 365 20.31 4.17 -3.01
CA ARG A 365 19.73 3.15 -3.94
C ARG A 365 18.47 2.44 -3.44
N CYS A 366 17.87 2.91 -2.34
CA CYS A 366 16.78 2.21 -1.65
C CYS A 366 15.47 2.12 -2.46
N LEU A 367 15.12 3.14 -3.28
CA LEU A 367 13.87 3.08 -4.06
C LEU A 367 13.98 2.14 -5.26
N ALA A 368 15.10 2.16 -5.98
CA ALA A 368 15.37 1.25 -7.10
C ALA A 368 15.31 -0.21 -6.63
N ALA A 369 15.86 -0.48 -5.45
CA ALA A 369 15.79 -1.77 -4.81
C ALA A 369 14.38 -2.16 -4.31
N PHE A 370 13.61 -1.22 -3.78
CA PHE A 370 12.20 -1.43 -3.46
C PHE A 370 11.38 -1.69 -4.72
N GLY A 371 11.63 -0.95 -5.81
CA GLY A 371 11.07 -1.18 -7.15
C GLY A 371 11.35 -2.59 -7.66
N ALA A 372 12.60 -3.04 -7.55
CA ALA A 372 12.99 -4.40 -7.91
C ALA A 372 12.31 -5.45 -7.02
N GLY A 373 12.23 -5.24 -5.70
CA GLY A 373 11.58 -6.16 -4.76
C GLY A 373 10.06 -6.23 -4.92
N VAL A 374 9.40 -5.09 -5.16
CA VAL A 374 7.96 -5.03 -5.49
C VAL A 374 7.70 -5.70 -6.83
N ARG A 375 8.53 -5.45 -7.85
CA ARG A 375 8.43 -6.11 -9.15
C ARG A 375 8.55 -7.63 -9.02
N GLU A 376 9.54 -8.11 -8.25
CA GLU A 376 9.71 -9.55 -7.99
C GLU A 376 8.49 -10.13 -7.27
N VAL A 377 7.92 -9.42 -6.29
CA VAL A 377 6.71 -9.82 -5.58
C VAL A 377 5.48 -9.81 -6.50
N LEU A 378 5.31 -8.81 -7.36
CA LEU A 378 4.19 -8.74 -8.29
C LEU A 378 4.26 -9.78 -9.42
N HIS A 379 5.48 -10.18 -9.83
CA HIS A 379 5.69 -11.21 -10.85
C HIS A 379 5.82 -12.63 -10.28
N ALA A 380 6.08 -12.77 -8.98
CA ALA A 380 6.14 -14.06 -8.32
C ALA A 380 4.72 -14.59 -8.08
N GLU A 381 4.25 -15.48 -8.96
CA GLU A 381 3.09 -16.36 -8.70
C GLU A 381 3.21 -17.14 -7.36
N THR A 382 4.41 -17.17 -6.78
CA THR A 382 4.76 -17.92 -5.56
C THR A 382 4.30 -17.29 -4.24
N LEU A 383 3.68 -16.10 -4.23
CA LEU A 383 3.05 -15.56 -3.00
C LEU A 383 1.86 -16.42 -2.54
N CYS A 384 1.32 -17.25 -3.41
CA CYS A 384 0.27 -18.23 -3.11
C CYS A 384 0.78 -19.48 -2.36
N THR A 385 1.96 -19.44 -1.72
CA THR A 385 2.45 -20.57 -0.91
C THR A 385 2.12 -20.37 0.56
N THR A 386 1.26 -21.27 1.04
CA THR A 386 0.75 -21.41 2.39
C THR A 386 1.86 -21.31 3.44
N GLY A 387 1.91 -20.18 4.17
CA GLY A 387 2.78 -19.99 5.33
C GLY A 387 3.95 -18.98 5.17
N GLY A 388 4.23 -18.49 3.96
CA GLY A 388 5.34 -17.54 3.70
C GLY A 388 4.97 -16.04 3.66
N GLY A 389 3.68 -15.72 3.48
CA GLY A 389 3.22 -14.38 3.12
C GLY A 389 3.55 -13.27 4.13
N LEU A 390 3.39 -13.51 5.44
CA LEU A 390 3.63 -12.50 6.47
C LEU A 390 5.11 -12.09 6.54
N ARG A 391 6.04 -13.05 6.40
CA ARG A 391 7.49 -12.77 6.43
C ARG A 391 7.92 -11.94 5.21
N GLN A 392 7.36 -12.24 4.04
CA GLN A 392 7.65 -11.46 2.82
C GLN A 392 7.07 -10.04 2.93
N LEU A 393 5.87 -9.89 3.49
CA LEU A 393 5.29 -8.59 3.80
C LEU A 393 6.17 -7.77 4.75
N GLU A 394 6.65 -8.37 5.85
CA GLU A 394 7.57 -7.71 6.79
C GLU A 394 8.86 -7.23 6.12
N VAL A 395 9.42 -8.03 5.21
CA VAL A 395 10.60 -7.64 4.43
C VAL A 395 10.31 -6.43 3.54
N LEU A 396 9.19 -6.43 2.81
CA LEU A 396 8.79 -5.30 1.96
C LEU A 396 8.53 -4.03 2.76
N LEU A 397 7.81 -4.13 3.87
CA LEU A 397 7.55 -2.99 4.76
C LEU A 397 8.86 -2.45 5.35
N SER A 398 9.77 -3.33 5.76
CA SER A 398 11.08 -2.93 6.29
C SER A 398 11.94 -2.22 5.23
N LEU A 399 11.90 -2.69 3.99
CA LEU A 399 12.58 -2.05 2.86
C LEU A 399 12.01 -0.65 2.59
N PHE A 400 10.68 -0.55 2.55
CA PHE A 400 10.00 0.72 2.32
C PHE A 400 10.28 1.73 3.44
N LEU A 401 10.22 1.29 4.70
CA LEU A 401 10.51 2.13 5.86
C LEU A 401 11.95 2.65 5.84
N ARG A 402 12.93 1.80 5.50
CA ARG A 402 14.33 2.19 5.36
C ARG A 402 14.55 3.20 4.25
N TRP A 403 13.90 3.01 3.10
CA TRP A 403 13.93 4.00 2.03
C TRP A 403 13.35 5.34 2.52
N PHE A 404 12.18 5.30 3.16
CA PHE A 404 11.50 6.49 3.64
C PHE A 404 12.36 7.25 4.66
N GLU A 405 12.95 6.55 5.61
CA GLU A 405 13.86 7.11 6.61
C GLU A 405 15.08 7.79 5.95
N TYR A 406 15.69 7.12 4.98
CA TYR A 406 16.81 7.71 4.23
C TYR A 406 16.37 8.97 3.47
N TYR A 407 15.26 8.89 2.73
CA TYR A 407 14.76 10.00 1.93
C TYR A 407 14.47 11.23 2.78
N VAL A 408 13.79 11.03 3.91
CA VAL A 408 13.39 12.12 4.81
C VAL A 408 14.62 12.77 5.46
N ARG A 409 15.66 12.02 5.81
CA ARG A 409 16.94 12.56 6.34
C ARG A 409 17.72 13.38 5.31
N GLU A 410 17.68 12.97 4.04
CA GLU A 410 18.50 13.52 2.95
C GLU A 410 17.76 14.54 2.07
N ARG A 411 16.53 14.90 2.47
CA ARG A 411 15.54 15.68 1.71
C ARG A 411 16.02 17.02 1.13
N HIS A 412 17.15 17.56 1.59
CA HIS A 412 17.64 18.89 1.25
C HIS A 412 18.80 18.94 0.23
N LYS A 413 19.16 17.81 -0.42
CA LYS A 413 20.30 17.78 -1.37
C LYS A 413 19.84 17.85 -2.83
N GLY A 414 19.48 19.04 -3.32
CA GLY A 414 19.29 19.30 -4.75
C GLY A 414 18.33 20.44 -5.09
N ASP A 415 18.46 21.00 -6.30
CA ASP A 415 17.66 22.16 -6.75
C ASP A 415 16.20 21.80 -7.09
N ILE A 416 15.91 20.53 -7.38
CA ILE A 416 14.54 19.99 -7.50
C ILE A 416 14.45 18.79 -6.56
N PRO A 417 13.53 18.78 -5.59
CA PRO A 417 13.35 17.64 -4.69
C PRO A 417 12.86 16.42 -5.48
N LEU A 418 13.19 15.21 -5.01
CA LEU A 418 12.66 13.98 -5.63
C LEU A 418 11.15 13.84 -5.41
N PHE A 419 10.66 14.28 -4.24
CA PHE A 419 9.24 14.35 -3.91
C PHE A 419 8.88 15.66 -3.22
N VAL A 420 7.85 16.33 -3.70
CA VAL A 420 7.12 17.31 -2.88
C VAL A 420 6.33 16.58 -1.77
N ASN A 421 5.87 17.31 -0.75
CA ASN A 421 5.17 16.72 0.41
C ASN A 421 3.96 15.87 0.01
N GLU A 422 3.13 16.41 -0.86
CA GLU A 422 1.88 15.78 -1.29
C GLU A 422 2.17 14.48 -2.03
N ASP A 423 3.04 14.52 -3.04
CA ASP A 423 3.45 13.35 -3.80
C ASP A 423 4.15 12.27 -2.96
N LEU A 424 4.92 12.67 -1.93
CA LEU A 424 5.54 11.72 -1.01
C LEU A 424 4.46 10.93 -0.27
N TRP A 425 3.48 11.62 0.31
CA TRP A 425 2.41 10.98 1.08
C TRP A 425 1.46 10.21 0.17
N GLU A 426 1.16 10.71 -1.02
CA GLU A 426 0.42 9.97 -2.03
C GLU A 426 1.12 8.65 -2.35
N LEU A 427 2.44 8.68 -2.65
CA LEU A 427 3.22 7.48 -2.90
C LEU A 427 3.15 6.51 -1.70
N VAL A 428 3.43 6.99 -0.49
CA VAL A 428 3.42 6.16 0.72
C VAL A 428 2.07 5.46 0.88
N LEU A 429 0.95 6.19 0.80
CA LEU A 429 -0.38 5.64 1.04
C LEU A 429 -0.83 4.71 -0.10
N GLN A 430 -0.52 5.03 -1.36
CA GLN A 430 -0.78 4.14 -2.50
C GLN A 430 -0.02 2.81 -2.35
N ARG A 431 1.28 2.85 -2.01
CA ARG A 431 2.07 1.61 -1.84
C ARG A 431 1.56 0.74 -0.71
N HIS A 432 1.20 1.34 0.44
CA HIS A 432 0.62 0.57 1.54
C HIS A 432 -0.76 0.01 1.18
N THR A 433 -1.55 0.70 0.36
CA THR A 433 -2.84 0.19 -0.13
C THR A 433 -2.64 -1.05 -1.01
N GLU A 434 -1.67 -1.06 -1.92
CA GLU A 434 -1.34 -2.26 -2.70
C GLU A 434 -0.86 -3.43 -1.82
N LEU A 435 -0.10 -3.14 -0.75
CA LEU A 435 0.28 -4.16 0.23
C LEU A 435 -0.92 -4.72 1.00
N LEU A 436 -1.92 -3.89 1.33
CA LEU A 436 -3.18 -4.39 1.92
C LEU A 436 -3.94 -5.32 0.97
N LYS A 437 -4.01 -4.97 -0.32
CA LYS A 437 -4.60 -5.85 -1.35
C LYS A 437 -3.86 -7.18 -1.42
N LEU A 438 -2.53 -7.15 -1.40
CA LEU A 438 -1.70 -8.36 -1.40
C LEU A 438 -1.98 -9.25 -0.18
N VAL A 439 -2.09 -8.66 1.01
CA VAL A 439 -2.43 -9.36 2.25
C VAL A 439 -3.76 -10.11 2.10
N VAL A 440 -4.82 -9.43 1.64
CA VAL A 440 -6.12 -10.08 1.51
C VAL A 440 -6.14 -11.09 0.38
N THR A 441 -5.55 -10.81 -0.79
CA THR A 441 -5.48 -11.76 -1.91
C THR A 441 -4.75 -13.04 -1.51
N THR A 442 -3.67 -12.96 -0.73
CA THR A 442 -2.88 -14.12 -0.30
C THR A 442 -3.66 -15.01 0.67
N HIS A 443 -4.40 -14.41 1.59
CA HIS A 443 -5.07 -15.13 2.68
C HIS A 443 -6.51 -15.54 2.33
N PHE A 444 -7.18 -14.87 1.40
CA PHE A 444 -8.54 -15.19 0.98
C PHE A 444 -8.61 -15.97 -0.34
N ASN A 445 -7.50 -16.60 -0.75
CA ASN A 445 -7.47 -17.53 -1.88
C ASN A 445 -8.00 -18.94 -1.51
N THR A 446 -8.12 -19.25 -0.22
CA THR A 446 -8.52 -20.57 0.30
C THR A 446 -9.44 -20.43 1.52
N ASP A 447 -10.54 -21.18 1.58
CA ASP A 447 -11.63 -21.03 2.58
C ASP A 447 -11.29 -21.51 4.02
N SER A 448 -10.05 -21.40 4.52
CA SER A 448 -9.69 -21.80 5.91
C SER A 448 -9.79 -20.65 6.92
N SER A 449 -10.19 -20.99 8.14
CA SER A 449 -10.33 -20.06 9.26
C SER A 449 -9.00 -19.51 9.79
N GLU A 450 -7.88 -20.22 9.62
CA GLU A 450 -6.54 -19.76 10.01
C GLU A 450 -6.10 -18.51 9.21
N TYR A 451 -6.63 -18.33 7.99
CA TYR A 451 -6.24 -17.23 7.13
C TYR A 451 -6.79 -15.87 7.55
N TYR A 452 -7.92 -15.81 8.25
CA TYR A 452 -8.45 -14.54 8.78
C TYR A 452 -7.52 -13.93 9.84
N GLY A 453 -6.90 -14.78 10.67
CA GLY A 453 -5.95 -14.36 11.68
C GLY A 453 -4.71 -13.72 11.07
N CYS A 454 -4.12 -14.38 10.06
CA CYS A 454 -2.98 -13.85 9.33
C CYS A 454 -3.30 -12.59 8.53
N ALA A 455 -4.47 -12.53 7.88
CA ALA A 455 -4.92 -11.34 7.16
C ALA A 455 -5.05 -10.14 8.10
N LEU A 456 -5.64 -10.34 9.29
CA LEU A 456 -5.76 -9.29 10.30
C LEU A 456 -4.38 -8.79 10.76
N GLU A 457 -3.44 -9.70 11.03
CA GLU A 457 -2.08 -9.36 11.42
C GLU A 457 -1.34 -8.61 10.30
N GLY A 458 -1.52 -9.03 9.04
CA GLY A 458 -0.99 -8.31 7.88
C GLY A 458 -1.52 -6.89 7.76
N VAL A 459 -2.84 -6.68 7.94
CA VAL A 459 -3.44 -5.34 7.94
C VAL A 459 -2.90 -4.48 9.09
N GLU A 460 -2.77 -5.04 10.29
CA GLU A 460 -2.16 -4.35 11.45
C GLU A 460 -0.72 -3.93 11.14
N LEU A 461 0.12 -4.83 10.60
CA LEU A 461 1.50 -4.54 10.24
C LEU A 461 1.62 -3.41 9.21
N VAL A 462 0.82 -3.44 8.15
CA VAL A 462 0.83 -2.40 7.10
C VAL A 462 0.42 -1.05 7.69
N ALA A 463 -0.65 -1.01 8.50
CA ALA A 463 -1.09 0.23 9.14
C ALA A 463 -0.04 0.79 10.12
N LEU A 464 0.61 -0.08 10.90
CA LEU A 464 1.71 0.31 11.80
C LEU A 464 2.91 0.87 11.03
N SER A 465 3.25 0.32 9.86
CA SER A 465 4.31 0.84 9.00
C SER A 465 4.01 2.29 8.55
N VAL A 466 2.77 2.59 8.14
CA VAL A 466 2.38 3.98 7.80
C VAL A 466 2.55 4.92 9.00
N ILE A 467 2.14 4.48 10.19
CA ILE A 467 2.30 5.26 11.43
C ILE A 467 3.78 5.48 11.75
N GLN A 468 4.64 4.48 11.54
CA GLN A 468 6.08 4.60 11.71
C GLN A 468 6.68 5.61 10.73
N CYS A 469 6.29 5.59 9.45
CA CYS A 469 6.66 6.62 8.49
C CYS A 469 6.25 8.02 8.97
N LEU A 470 5.03 8.18 9.49
CA LEU A 470 4.58 9.47 10.05
C LEU A 470 5.45 9.92 11.22
N ASN A 471 5.81 9.00 12.13
CA ASN A 471 6.66 9.33 13.27
C ASN A 471 8.07 9.75 12.83
N ILE A 472 8.66 9.05 11.86
CA ILE A 472 9.97 9.40 11.27
C ILE A 472 9.90 10.78 10.61
N TYR A 473 8.84 11.04 9.84
CA TYR A 473 8.61 12.32 9.19
C TYR A 473 8.49 13.48 10.20
N ARG A 474 7.72 13.28 11.27
CA ARG A 474 7.56 14.25 12.36
C ARG A 474 8.85 14.48 13.14
N ALA A 475 9.63 13.42 13.38
CA ALA A 475 10.93 13.53 14.05
C ALA A 475 11.92 14.33 13.20
N SER A 476 12.02 14.03 11.90
CA SER A 476 12.93 14.72 11.00
C SER A 476 12.55 16.18 10.76
N THR A 477 11.25 16.47 10.62
CA THR A 477 10.80 17.86 10.51
C THR A 477 11.08 18.63 11.80
N SER A 478 10.87 18.01 12.97
CA SER A 478 11.23 18.61 14.27
C SER A 478 12.73 18.84 14.46
N SER A 479 13.60 17.93 14.01
CA SER A 479 15.06 18.12 14.13
C SER A 479 15.60 19.24 13.24
N THR A 480 15.03 19.41 12.03
CA THR A 480 15.41 20.51 11.13
C THR A 480 14.92 21.88 11.67
N ARG A 481 13.80 21.91 12.40
CA ARG A 481 13.22 23.11 13.04
C ARG A 481 14.09 23.68 14.16
N ALA A 482 14.74 22.83 14.96
CA ALA A 482 15.64 23.29 16.03
C ALA A 482 16.83 24.11 15.50
N TYR A 483 17.16 23.97 14.21
CA TYR A 483 18.25 24.66 13.54
C TYR A 483 17.83 25.95 12.81
N ARG A 484 16.54 26.12 12.44
CA ARG A 484 16.06 27.23 11.59
C ARG A 484 15.13 28.25 12.26
N GLY A 485 14.73 28.06 13.51
CA GLY A 485 14.04 29.09 14.31
C GLY A 485 12.61 29.47 13.88
N THR A 486 12.07 28.90 12.80
CA THR A 486 10.69 29.15 12.33
C THR A 486 9.76 27.98 12.65
N VAL A 487 8.60 28.29 13.23
CA VAL A 487 7.58 27.33 13.67
C VAL A 487 6.53 27.20 12.58
N ASP A 488 6.82 26.40 11.55
CA ASP A 488 5.79 25.96 10.61
C ASP A 488 5.40 24.50 10.93
N GLU A 489 4.28 24.35 11.66
CA GLU A 489 3.70 23.05 12.03
C GLU A 489 2.78 22.48 10.94
N GLU A 490 2.39 23.27 9.93
CA GLU A 490 1.40 22.86 8.92
C GLU A 490 1.80 21.57 8.17
N PRO A 491 3.05 21.38 7.69
CA PRO A 491 3.38 20.21 6.89
C PRO A 491 3.30 18.89 7.67
N ALA A 492 3.57 18.92 8.98
CA ALA A 492 3.48 17.74 9.83
C ALA A 492 2.02 17.45 10.23
N GLN A 493 1.21 18.50 10.40
CA GLN A 493 -0.20 18.37 10.72
C GLN A 493 -1.02 17.89 9.51
N SER A 494 -0.72 18.41 8.32
CA SER A 494 -1.31 17.94 7.06
C SER A 494 -1.00 16.46 6.80
N ALA A 495 0.27 16.06 6.96
CA ALA A 495 0.68 14.65 6.89
C ALA A 495 -0.09 13.77 7.89
N LYS A 496 -0.27 14.24 9.13
CA LYS A 496 -1.06 13.53 10.15
C LYS A 496 -2.52 13.35 9.70
N GLN A 497 -3.15 14.39 9.16
CA GLN A 497 -4.54 14.33 8.67
C GLN A 497 -4.70 13.32 7.52
N LEU A 498 -3.78 13.32 6.55
CA LEU A 498 -3.77 12.35 5.45
C LEU A 498 -3.67 10.91 5.96
N VAL A 499 -2.74 10.65 6.89
CA VAL A 499 -2.56 9.32 7.49
C VAL A 499 -3.79 8.90 8.30
N MET A 500 -4.37 9.81 9.09
CA MET A 500 -5.59 9.53 9.85
C MET A 500 -6.76 9.18 8.91
N GLY A 501 -6.97 9.97 7.86
CA GLY A 501 -8.01 9.74 6.87
C GLY A 501 -7.83 8.40 6.16
N TRP A 502 -6.60 8.06 5.78
CA TRP A 502 -6.30 6.76 5.16
C TRP A 502 -6.54 5.59 6.12
N ILE A 503 -6.15 5.70 7.39
CA ILE A 503 -6.36 4.63 8.37
C ILE A 503 -7.85 4.41 8.63
N GLN A 504 -8.63 5.47 8.78
CA GLN A 504 -10.08 5.37 9.00
C GLN A 504 -10.80 4.83 7.77
N ASN A 505 -10.55 5.39 6.59
CA ASN A 505 -11.33 5.06 5.40
C ASN A 505 -10.84 3.78 4.72
N THR A 506 -9.53 3.55 4.66
CA THR A 506 -8.94 2.42 3.93
C THR A 506 -8.68 1.24 4.87
N ALA A 507 -7.79 1.38 5.84
CA ALA A 507 -7.40 0.25 6.70
C ALA A 507 -8.60 -0.26 7.53
N ILE A 508 -9.31 0.64 8.22
CA ILE A 508 -10.48 0.30 9.04
C ILE A 508 -11.72 0.05 8.18
N GLY A 509 -12.17 1.07 7.43
CA GLY A 509 -13.46 1.06 6.73
C GLY A 509 -13.56 0.12 5.52
N VAL A 510 -12.44 -0.27 4.90
CA VAL A 510 -12.45 -1.23 3.79
C VAL A 510 -11.90 -2.57 4.23
N PHE A 511 -10.65 -2.62 4.71
CA PHE A 511 -9.97 -3.90 4.92
C PHE A 511 -10.41 -4.62 6.19
N LEU A 512 -10.37 -3.96 7.35
CA LEU A 512 -10.79 -4.59 8.62
C LEU A 512 -12.28 -4.91 8.66
N GLU A 513 -13.13 -3.99 8.17
CA GLU A 513 -14.58 -4.24 8.04
C GLU A 513 -14.89 -5.33 7.02
N GLY A 514 -14.16 -5.39 5.90
CA GLY A 514 -14.30 -6.48 4.93
C GLY A 514 -13.92 -7.85 5.52
N ILE A 515 -12.84 -7.92 6.30
CA ILE A 515 -12.43 -9.16 7.00
C ILE A 515 -13.52 -9.60 8.00
N GLU A 516 -14.07 -8.66 8.76
CA GLU A 516 -15.18 -8.91 9.69
C GLU A 516 -16.43 -9.42 8.95
N SER A 517 -16.80 -8.79 7.83
CA SER A 517 -17.94 -9.21 7.02
C SER A 517 -17.75 -10.60 6.42
N MET A 518 -16.58 -10.89 5.83
CA MET A 518 -16.27 -12.21 5.28
C MET A 518 -16.32 -13.30 6.35
N CYS A 519 -15.85 -13.02 7.57
CA CYS A 519 -15.91 -13.98 8.68
C CYS A 519 -17.35 -14.26 9.12
N THR A 520 -18.20 -13.22 9.22
CA THR A 520 -19.61 -13.40 9.58
C THR A 520 -20.40 -14.17 8.51
N GLN A 521 -20.13 -13.92 7.22
CA GLN A 521 -20.74 -14.66 6.11
C GLN A 521 -20.34 -16.14 6.09
N ALA A 522 -19.04 -16.43 6.31
CA ALA A 522 -18.55 -17.81 6.35
C ALA A 522 -19.20 -18.64 7.47
N ALA A 523 -19.53 -18.03 8.60
CA ALA A 523 -20.23 -18.71 9.69
C ALA A 523 -21.72 -18.93 9.47
N MET A 524 -22.37 -18.15 8.60
CA MET A 524 -23.77 -18.41 8.23
C MET A 524 -23.90 -19.59 7.27
N THR A 525 -22.84 -19.92 6.53
CA THR A 525 -22.83 -20.97 5.50
C THR A 525 -22.33 -22.32 6.01
N THR A 526 -21.62 -22.35 7.14
CA THR A 526 -21.13 -23.58 7.78
C THR A 526 -22.20 -24.19 8.71
N THR A 527 -23.06 -25.05 8.15
CA THR A 527 -24.02 -25.85 8.90
C THR A 527 -23.33 -27.02 9.64
N GLU A 528 -23.33 -26.93 10.98
CA GLU A 528 -23.34 -28.01 12.01
C GLU A 528 -22.39 -29.22 11.91
N SER A 529 -21.47 -29.31 10.94
CA SER A 529 -20.67 -30.52 10.73
C SER A 529 -19.21 -30.22 10.42
N ASN A 530 -18.49 -29.64 11.39
CA ASN A 530 -17.12 -30.04 11.72
C ASN A 530 -16.57 -29.18 12.86
N ASN A 531 -16.13 -29.84 13.94
CA ASN A 531 -15.45 -29.29 15.11
C ASN A 531 -14.04 -28.75 14.76
N ILE A 532 -13.91 -27.79 13.83
CA ILE A 532 -12.67 -27.03 13.67
C ILE A 532 -12.76 -25.80 14.57
N LEU A 533 -12.39 -26.10 15.82
CA LEU A 533 -12.43 -25.39 17.09
C LEU A 533 -11.65 -24.05 17.20
N PHE A 534 -11.44 -23.28 16.11
CA PHE A 534 -10.60 -22.06 16.15
C PHE A 534 -11.24 -20.75 15.64
N ALA A 535 -12.49 -20.73 15.16
CA ALA A 535 -13.09 -19.48 14.70
C ALA A 535 -14.60 -19.40 14.95
N THR A 536 -15.00 -19.04 16.17
CA THR A 536 -16.32 -18.38 16.30
C THR A 536 -16.22 -16.99 15.69
N PRO A 537 -17.23 -16.52 14.93
CA PRO A 537 -17.28 -15.16 14.40
C PRO A 537 -17.02 -14.08 15.44
N LEU A 538 -17.47 -14.35 16.68
CA LEU A 538 -17.25 -13.48 17.83
C LEU A 538 -15.77 -13.29 18.16
N PHE A 539 -14.97 -14.37 18.11
CA PHE A 539 -13.52 -14.27 18.38
C PHE A 539 -12.82 -13.36 17.37
N THR A 540 -13.07 -13.58 16.08
CA THR A 540 -12.50 -12.74 15.00
C THR A 540 -12.98 -11.31 15.12
N ARG A 541 -14.26 -11.09 15.43
CA ARG A 541 -14.84 -9.76 15.64
C ARG A 541 -14.15 -9.00 16.79
N ILE A 542 -13.86 -9.68 17.90
CA ILE A 542 -13.10 -9.10 19.01
C ILE A 542 -11.68 -8.75 18.56
N ARG A 543 -11.01 -9.65 17.82
CA ARG A 543 -9.66 -9.37 17.31
C ARG A 543 -9.67 -8.12 16.41
N VAL A 544 -10.61 -8.05 15.46
CA VAL A 544 -10.76 -6.89 14.57
C VAL A 544 -11.02 -5.62 15.38
N ALA A 545 -11.93 -5.65 16.35
CA ALA A 545 -12.25 -4.49 17.19
C ALA A 545 -11.06 -4.00 18.02
N VAL A 546 -10.25 -4.92 18.56
CA VAL A 546 -9.01 -4.58 19.27
C VAL A 546 -8.01 -3.89 18.34
N VAL A 547 -7.83 -4.40 17.11
CA VAL A 547 -6.93 -3.79 16.13
C VAL A 547 -7.45 -2.41 15.71
N LYS A 548 -8.74 -2.27 15.40
CA LYS A 548 -9.39 -0.97 15.11
C LYS A 548 -9.12 0.03 16.24
N ALA A 549 -9.37 -0.35 17.50
CA ALA A 549 -9.14 0.51 18.66
C ALA A 549 -7.66 0.93 18.80
N ARG A 550 -6.71 0.00 18.60
CA ARG A 550 -5.27 0.30 18.65
C ARG A 550 -4.87 1.31 17.58
N LEU A 551 -5.34 1.13 16.34
CA LEU A 551 -5.04 2.07 15.25
C LEU A 551 -5.64 3.44 15.52
N MET A 552 -6.87 3.51 16.04
CA MET A 552 -7.49 4.79 16.43
C MET A 552 -6.68 5.52 17.50
N PHE A 553 -6.20 4.81 18.54
CA PHE A 553 -5.33 5.40 19.56
C PHE A 553 -4.02 5.94 18.99
N LEU A 554 -3.38 5.22 18.06
CA LEU A 554 -2.09 5.62 17.52
C LEU A 554 -2.16 6.86 16.61
N CYS A 555 -3.34 7.14 16.04
CA CYS A 555 -3.48 8.16 15.00
C CYS A 555 -4.23 9.41 15.47
N ALA A 556 -5.39 9.21 16.08
CA ALA A 556 -6.21 10.29 16.63
C ALA A 556 -5.86 10.61 18.10
N GLY A 557 -5.17 9.69 18.78
CA GLY A 557 -4.89 9.83 20.21
C GLY A 557 -6.19 9.71 20.99
N GLU A 558 -6.45 10.71 21.81
CA GLU A 558 -7.46 10.66 22.86
C GLU A 558 -8.83 11.19 22.41
N SER A 559 -8.92 11.87 21.26
CA SER A 559 -10.19 12.33 20.67
C SER A 559 -11.09 11.19 20.16
N SER A 560 -10.55 9.98 19.99
CA SER A 560 -11.30 8.78 19.59
C SER A 560 -11.77 7.90 20.75
N ALA A 561 -11.62 8.36 21.99
CA ALA A 561 -11.97 7.59 23.18
C ALA A 561 -13.43 7.09 23.20
N MET A 562 -14.39 7.93 22.78
CA MET A 562 -15.80 7.55 22.75
C MET A 562 -16.11 6.52 21.66
N ASP A 563 -15.54 6.68 20.46
CA ASP A 563 -15.71 5.71 19.38
C ASP A 563 -15.15 4.34 19.77
N ILE A 564 -14.01 4.33 20.47
CA ILE A 564 -13.40 3.10 21.00
C ILE A 564 -14.29 2.43 22.05
N ARG A 565 -14.92 3.21 22.95
CA ARG A 565 -15.88 2.69 23.93
C ARG A 565 -17.10 2.06 23.22
N GLN A 566 -17.67 2.75 22.23
CA GLN A 566 -18.80 2.26 21.44
C GLN A 566 -18.46 0.99 20.65
N LEU A 567 -17.22 0.88 20.17
CA LEU A 567 -16.72 -0.29 19.46
C LEU A 567 -16.53 -1.51 20.39
N LEU A 568 -15.97 -1.31 21.59
CA LEU A 568 -15.49 -2.41 22.44
C LEU A 568 -16.50 -2.88 23.49
N LEU A 569 -17.28 -1.98 24.10
CA LEU A 569 -18.21 -2.33 25.19
C LEU A 569 -19.25 -3.39 24.78
N PRO A 570 -19.89 -3.31 23.59
CA PRO A 570 -20.89 -4.29 23.18
C PRO A 570 -20.35 -5.72 23.01
N LEU A 571 -19.02 -5.89 22.94
CA LEU A 571 -18.38 -7.19 22.71
C LEU A 571 -18.09 -7.94 24.01
N LEU A 572 -18.09 -7.26 25.17
CA LEU A 572 -17.64 -7.84 26.43
C LEU A 572 -18.58 -8.93 26.95
N GLU A 573 -19.88 -8.68 27.06
CA GLU A 573 -20.81 -9.67 27.60
C GLU A 573 -20.85 -10.97 26.79
N PRO A 574 -21.03 -10.94 25.45
CA PRO A 574 -20.97 -12.16 24.64
C PRO A 574 -19.64 -12.90 24.78
N ALA A 575 -18.52 -12.18 24.90
CA ALA A 575 -17.20 -12.79 25.05
C ALA A 575 -17.03 -13.48 26.41
N PHE A 576 -17.55 -12.88 27.49
CA PHE A 576 -17.51 -13.48 28.82
C PHE A 576 -18.40 -14.72 28.94
N GLU A 577 -19.53 -14.74 28.24
CA GLU A 577 -20.37 -15.95 28.13
C GLU A 577 -19.60 -17.09 27.45
N GLU A 578 -18.90 -16.79 26.36
CA GLU A 578 -18.13 -17.80 25.62
C GLU A 578 -16.95 -18.34 26.42
N VAL A 579 -16.21 -17.47 27.11
CA VAL A 579 -15.12 -17.87 28.03
C VAL A 579 -15.66 -18.74 29.17
N SER A 580 -16.86 -18.47 29.66
CA SER A 580 -17.49 -19.27 30.71
C SER A 580 -17.82 -20.68 30.22
N LYS A 581 -18.27 -20.85 28.97
CA LYS A 581 -18.48 -22.17 28.33
C LYS A 581 -17.17 -22.91 28.13
N LEU A 582 -16.17 -22.27 27.52
CA LEU A 582 -14.86 -22.88 27.24
C LEU A 582 -14.13 -23.38 28.49
N ARG A 583 -14.32 -22.70 29.62
CA ARG A 583 -13.78 -23.12 30.91
C ARG A 583 -14.39 -24.45 31.38
N LEU A 584 -15.68 -24.70 31.10
CA LEU A 584 -16.36 -25.93 31.46
C LEU A 584 -15.97 -27.10 30.54
N ASP A 585 -15.65 -26.80 29.27
CA ASP A 585 -15.36 -27.80 28.23
C ASP A 585 -13.86 -28.23 28.13
N ALA A 586 -13.03 -27.89 29.12
CA ALA A 586 -11.61 -28.27 29.25
C ALA A 586 -10.66 -27.83 28.09
N GLY A 587 -11.03 -26.85 27.27
CA GLY A 587 -10.22 -26.29 26.18
C GLY A 587 -9.12 -25.32 26.65
N GLY A 588 -8.05 -25.81 27.29
CA GLY A 588 -7.03 -24.98 27.95
C GLY A 588 -6.30 -23.95 27.07
N SER A 589 -5.97 -24.30 25.82
CA SER A 589 -5.29 -23.36 24.88
C SER A 589 -6.23 -22.28 24.36
N GLN A 590 -7.46 -22.64 23.99
CA GLN A 590 -8.47 -21.70 23.51
C GLN A 590 -8.90 -20.73 24.61
N LEU A 591 -9.08 -21.23 25.83
CA LEU A 591 -9.36 -20.39 26.99
C LEU A 591 -8.25 -19.34 27.18
N ALA A 592 -6.99 -19.72 26.99
CA ALA A 592 -5.86 -18.81 27.07
C ALA A 592 -5.93 -17.69 26.03
N ASP A 593 -6.22 -18.04 24.77
CA ASP A 593 -6.31 -17.09 23.68
C ASP A 593 -7.46 -16.10 23.89
N TRP A 594 -8.64 -16.59 24.30
CA TRP A 594 -9.78 -15.74 24.63
C TRP A 594 -9.49 -14.78 25.78
N VAL A 595 -8.87 -15.27 26.86
CA VAL A 595 -8.47 -14.44 27.99
C VAL A 595 -7.48 -13.36 27.55
N ALA A 596 -6.48 -13.69 26.73
CA ALA A 596 -5.53 -12.71 26.19
C ALA A 596 -6.22 -11.61 25.36
N ARG A 597 -7.25 -11.96 24.59
CA ARG A 597 -8.05 -10.99 23.82
C ARG A 597 -8.91 -10.12 24.73
N LEU A 598 -9.57 -10.68 25.73
CA LEU A 598 -10.31 -9.90 26.72
C LEU A 598 -9.41 -8.95 27.51
N VAL A 599 -8.22 -9.38 27.92
CA VAL A 599 -7.19 -8.48 28.49
C VAL A 599 -6.88 -7.33 27.54
N SER A 600 -6.73 -7.61 26.24
CA SER A 600 -6.48 -6.57 25.24
C SER A 600 -7.65 -5.58 25.10
N VAL A 601 -8.90 -6.06 25.14
CA VAL A 601 -10.10 -5.21 25.13
C VAL A 601 -10.14 -4.32 26.37
N LEU A 602 -9.97 -4.89 27.56
CA LEU A 602 -10.00 -4.15 28.82
C LEU A 602 -8.86 -3.13 28.91
N ASN A 603 -7.66 -3.46 28.41
CA ASN A 603 -6.56 -2.52 28.32
C ASN A 603 -6.85 -1.36 27.37
N SER A 604 -7.47 -1.62 26.22
CA SER A 604 -7.89 -0.58 25.28
C SER A 604 -8.97 0.33 25.90
N LEU A 605 -9.99 -0.23 26.55
CA LEU A 605 -11.01 0.54 27.27
C LEU A 605 -10.39 1.37 28.40
N ARG A 606 -9.47 0.79 29.17
CA ARG A 606 -8.73 1.48 30.22
C ARG A 606 -7.97 2.69 29.69
N ARG A 607 -7.32 2.59 28.52
CA ARG A 607 -6.63 3.73 27.89
C ARG A 607 -7.57 4.90 27.58
N THR A 608 -8.86 4.63 27.31
CA THR A 608 -9.85 5.71 27.10
C THR A 608 -10.16 6.52 28.36
N LEU A 609 -9.75 6.08 29.56
CA LEU A 609 -9.93 6.83 30.81
C LEU A 609 -8.95 8.01 30.94
N TYR A 610 -7.83 7.98 30.21
CA TYR A 610 -6.76 8.97 30.33
C TYR A 610 -6.85 10.09 29.29
N ALA A 611 -7.91 10.10 28.46
CA ALA A 611 -8.09 11.07 27.39
C ALA A 611 -8.34 12.51 27.92
N PRO A 612 -7.48 13.50 27.65
CA PRO A 612 -7.64 14.90 28.00
C PRO A 612 -8.81 15.50 27.23
N GLY A 613 -9.62 16.28 27.95
CA GLY A 613 -10.82 16.92 27.42
C GLY A 613 -12.13 16.19 27.75
N ILE A 614 -12.08 14.94 28.24
CA ILE A 614 -13.25 14.29 28.84
C ILE A 614 -13.39 14.82 30.26
N SER A 615 -14.40 15.67 30.49
CA SER A 615 -14.72 16.12 31.84
C SER A 615 -15.11 14.91 32.72
N VAL A 616 -14.73 14.93 33.99
CA VAL A 616 -14.95 13.85 34.98
C VAL A 616 -16.44 13.44 35.10
N GLY A 617 -17.38 14.23 34.56
CA GLY A 617 -18.82 13.96 34.60
C GLY A 617 -19.41 13.12 33.46
N ASP A 618 -18.74 12.94 32.31
CA ASP A 618 -19.37 12.33 31.13
C ASP A 618 -18.98 10.85 30.99
N GLY A 619 -19.74 9.97 31.64
CA GLY A 619 -19.65 8.50 31.51
C GLY A 619 -18.35 7.82 31.99
N THR A 620 -17.41 8.58 32.56
CA THR A 620 -16.09 8.07 32.96
C THR A 620 -16.14 7.25 34.25
N GLU A 621 -16.98 7.63 35.22
CA GLU A 621 -17.21 6.84 36.44
C GLU A 621 -17.94 5.52 36.18
N GLU A 622 -18.94 5.53 35.29
CA GLU A 622 -19.65 4.31 34.89
C GLU A 622 -18.71 3.32 34.19
N LEU A 623 -17.82 3.82 33.33
CA LEU A 623 -16.80 2.99 32.70
C LEU A 623 -15.80 2.43 33.73
N ARG A 624 -15.40 3.21 34.74
CA ARG A 624 -14.50 2.75 35.81
C ARG A 624 -15.12 1.61 36.62
N LEU A 625 -16.38 1.75 37.04
CA LEU A 625 -17.13 0.70 37.74
C LEU A 625 -17.29 -0.56 36.87
N SER A 626 -17.60 -0.38 35.59
CA SER A 626 -17.71 -1.47 34.62
C SER A 626 -16.39 -2.21 34.46
N LEU A 627 -15.27 -1.49 34.28
CA LEU A 627 -13.94 -2.09 34.19
C LEU A 627 -13.58 -2.87 35.44
N HIS A 628 -13.85 -2.35 36.64
CA HIS A 628 -13.64 -3.08 37.89
C HIS A 628 -14.40 -4.41 37.88
N HIS A 629 -15.68 -4.40 37.52
CA HIS A 629 -16.50 -5.61 37.43
C HIS A 629 -15.92 -6.61 36.41
N TYR A 630 -15.52 -6.13 35.23
CA TYR A 630 -14.97 -7.00 34.18
C TYR A 630 -13.61 -7.59 34.52
N TYR A 631 -12.70 -6.84 35.16
CA TYR A 631 -11.44 -7.38 35.65
C TYR A 631 -11.66 -8.46 36.73
N GLN A 632 -12.61 -8.25 37.64
CA GLN A 632 -12.99 -9.24 38.64
C GLN A 632 -13.58 -10.51 37.99
N LYS A 633 -14.47 -10.36 37.00
CA LYS A 633 -15.06 -11.47 36.23
C LYS A 633 -13.99 -12.23 35.46
N LEU A 634 -13.09 -11.52 34.76
CA LEU A 634 -11.99 -12.12 34.00
C LEU A 634 -11.04 -12.89 34.89
N GLN A 635 -10.64 -12.34 36.03
CA GLN A 635 -9.79 -13.05 36.99
C GLN A 635 -10.39 -14.39 37.42
N ARG A 636 -11.70 -14.41 37.73
CA ARG A 636 -12.36 -15.65 38.17
C ARG A 636 -12.36 -16.72 37.09
N LEU A 637 -12.44 -16.32 35.82
CA LEU A 637 -12.56 -17.20 34.65
C LEU A 637 -11.20 -17.60 34.06
N SER A 638 -10.13 -16.85 34.35
CA SER A 638 -8.84 -17.00 33.70
C SER A 638 -7.97 -18.11 34.31
N PRO A 639 -7.10 -18.74 33.50
CA PRO A 639 -6.02 -19.57 34.02
C PRO A 639 -5.10 -18.79 34.96
N ALA A 640 -4.53 -19.48 35.97
CA ALA A 640 -3.74 -18.84 37.03
C ALA A 640 -2.52 -18.04 36.54
N TYR A 641 -1.92 -18.43 35.40
CA TYR A 641 -0.76 -17.74 34.83
C TYR A 641 -1.08 -16.38 34.18
N PHE A 642 -2.36 -16.05 33.94
CA PHE A 642 -2.77 -14.68 33.57
C PHE A 642 -2.98 -13.77 34.78
N GLY A 643 -2.88 -14.31 36.01
CA GLY A 643 -3.17 -13.60 37.25
C GLY A 643 -2.42 -12.27 37.39
N ASP A 644 -1.13 -12.26 37.07
CA ASP A 644 -0.28 -11.07 37.18
C ASP A 644 -0.68 -9.99 36.17
N VAL A 645 -0.87 -10.36 34.90
CA VAL A 645 -1.27 -9.44 33.82
C VAL A 645 -2.64 -8.80 34.11
N ILE A 646 -3.58 -9.59 34.63
CA ILE A 646 -4.92 -9.11 35.00
C ILE A 646 -4.83 -8.20 36.23
N ALA A 647 -4.05 -8.58 37.25
CA ALA A 647 -3.89 -7.80 38.48
C ALA A 647 -3.20 -6.45 38.23
N ASP A 648 -2.18 -6.41 37.38
CA ASP A 648 -1.51 -5.17 36.98
C ASP A 648 -2.45 -4.29 36.17
N GLY A 649 -3.16 -4.90 35.21
CA GLY A 649 -4.27 -4.33 34.45
C GLY A 649 -5.27 -3.58 35.33
N TRP A 650 -5.75 -4.29 36.34
CA TRP A 650 -6.75 -3.87 37.30
C TRP A 650 -6.22 -2.81 38.28
N SER A 651 -4.96 -2.92 38.72
CA SER A 651 -4.34 -2.00 39.68
C SER A 651 -4.26 -0.57 39.15
N GLU A 652 -3.98 -0.39 37.86
CA GLU A 652 -3.98 0.92 37.22
C GLU A 652 -5.38 1.57 37.22
N VAL A 653 -6.46 0.77 37.11
CA VAL A 653 -7.82 1.31 37.23
C VAL A 653 -8.03 1.88 38.64
N PHE A 654 -7.56 1.19 39.69
CA PHE A 654 -7.60 1.69 41.07
C PHE A 654 -6.83 3.00 41.26
N TYR A 655 -5.64 3.14 40.66
CA TYR A 655 -4.87 4.38 40.74
C TYR A 655 -5.59 5.58 40.10
N THR A 656 -6.52 5.36 39.16
CA THR A 656 -7.34 6.44 38.58
C THR A 656 -8.51 6.90 39.45
N PHE A 657 -8.91 6.14 40.48
CA PHE A 657 -10.00 6.53 41.39
C PHE A 657 -9.57 7.63 42.38
N GLY A 658 -8.27 7.86 42.58
CA GLY A 658 -7.76 8.76 43.61
C GLY A 658 -8.05 8.27 45.04
N ALA A 659 -7.33 8.79 46.03
CA ALA A 659 -7.43 8.34 47.43
C ALA A 659 -8.78 8.65 48.13
N ASN A 660 -9.74 9.30 47.44
CA ASN A 660 -10.99 9.81 48.01
C ASN A 660 -12.25 9.20 47.36
N ALA A 661 -12.18 8.01 46.77
CA ALA A 661 -13.37 7.36 46.24
C ALA A 661 -14.21 6.74 47.38
N GLU A 662 -15.33 7.37 47.72
CA GLU A 662 -16.40 6.81 48.57
C GLU A 662 -17.20 5.68 47.88
N SER A 663 -16.74 5.18 46.72
CA SER A 663 -17.31 4.02 46.06
C SER A 663 -16.74 2.75 46.70
N GLY A 664 -17.60 1.83 47.15
CA GLY A 664 -17.28 0.62 47.93
C GLY A 664 -16.42 -0.44 47.22
N ILE A 665 -15.30 -0.03 46.63
CA ILE A 665 -14.32 -0.83 45.90
C ILE A 665 -13.11 -1.00 46.82
N SER A 666 -12.85 -2.22 47.29
CA SER A 666 -11.86 -2.45 48.33
C SER A 666 -10.47 -2.80 47.76
N VAL A 667 -9.42 -2.15 48.26
CA VAL A 667 -8.00 -2.50 47.99
C VAL A 667 -7.72 -3.98 48.33
N PHE A 668 -8.52 -4.60 49.20
CA PHE A 668 -8.45 -6.02 49.54
C PHE A 668 -8.77 -6.95 48.35
N ASP A 669 -9.55 -6.51 47.36
CA ASP A 669 -9.85 -7.32 46.17
C ASP A 669 -8.60 -7.51 45.29
N LEU A 670 -7.72 -6.49 45.24
CA LEU A 670 -6.44 -6.54 44.54
C LEU A 670 -5.40 -7.42 45.27
N GLY A 671 -5.45 -7.44 46.60
CA GLY A 671 -4.63 -8.32 47.43
C GLY A 671 -4.95 -9.80 47.20
N ARG A 672 -6.24 -10.16 47.10
CA ARG A 672 -6.67 -11.51 46.73
C ARG A 672 -6.23 -11.88 45.31
N ALA A 673 -6.27 -10.94 44.37
CA ALA A 673 -5.89 -11.17 42.99
C ALA A 673 -4.43 -11.65 42.82
N ARG A 674 -3.50 -11.06 43.59
CA ARG A 674 -2.07 -11.42 43.60
C ARG A 674 -1.75 -12.67 44.44
N LEU A 675 -2.68 -13.11 45.28
CA LEU A 675 -2.51 -14.28 46.17
C LEU A 675 -3.05 -15.60 45.58
N VAL A 676 -3.95 -15.55 44.57
CA VAL A 676 -4.46 -16.76 43.88
C VAL A 676 -3.37 -17.56 43.14
N PRO A 677 -2.34 -16.96 42.50
CA PRO A 677 -1.23 -17.71 41.90
C PRO A 677 -0.35 -18.41 42.95
N LEU A 678 -0.29 -17.89 44.18
CA LEU A 678 0.51 -18.43 45.27
C LEU A 678 -0.19 -19.61 45.97
N ALA A 679 -1.51 -19.57 46.13
CA ALA A 679 -2.28 -20.64 46.74
C ALA A 679 -2.34 -21.93 45.88
N ASN A 680 -2.28 -21.82 44.54
CA ASN A 680 -2.25 -22.98 43.64
C ASN A 680 -0.86 -23.64 43.51
N LYS A 681 0.21 -22.99 44.00
CA LYS A 681 1.52 -23.64 44.17
C LYS A 681 1.57 -24.55 45.40
N GLU A 682 0.73 -24.31 46.41
CA GLU A 682 0.66 -25.13 47.63
C GLU A 682 -0.19 -26.40 47.45
N THR A 683 -1.17 -26.41 46.53
CA THR A 683 -1.99 -27.60 46.24
C THR A 683 -1.37 -28.60 45.25
N THR A 684 -0.31 -28.22 44.51
CA THR A 684 0.47 -29.16 43.67
C THR A 684 1.70 -29.75 44.39
N GLN A 685 1.85 -29.48 45.69
CA GLN A 685 2.93 -30.06 46.48
C GLN A 685 2.62 -31.49 46.98
N SER A 686 1.34 -31.89 47.00
CA SER A 686 0.92 -33.27 47.33
C SER A 686 1.20 -34.28 46.20
N ASP A 687 1.12 -33.87 44.93
CA ASP A 687 1.40 -34.77 43.79
C ASP A 687 2.90 -34.84 43.45
N LYS A 688 3.70 -33.88 43.93
CA LYS A 688 5.16 -33.93 43.84
C LYS A 688 5.77 -34.92 44.81
N GLU A 689 5.18 -35.19 45.97
CA GLU A 689 5.73 -36.16 46.94
C GLU A 689 5.56 -37.63 46.51
N HIS A 690 4.58 -37.96 45.65
CA HIS A 690 4.50 -39.30 45.06
C HIS A 690 5.42 -39.45 43.84
N HIS A 691 5.55 -38.43 42.98
CA HIS A 691 6.42 -38.53 41.81
C HIS A 691 7.92 -38.43 42.12
N MET A 692 8.31 -37.75 43.22
CA MET A 692 9.72 -37.66 43.62
C MET A 692 10.24 -38.95 44.28
N ASN A 693 9.38 -39.73 44.94
CA ASN A 693 9.73 -41.03 45.54
C ASN A 693 9.97 -42.12 44.48
N ASP A 694 9.26 -42.09 43.35
CA ASP A 694 9.50 -43.02 42.23
C ASP A 694 10.77 -42.69 41.45
N VAL A 695 11.12 -41.41 41.30
CA VAL A 695 12.38 -40.98 40.66
C VAL A 695 13.59 -41.28 41.55
N GLU A 696 13.48 -41.14 42.87
CA GLU A 696 14.58 -41.45 43.80
C GLU A 696 14.83 -42.97 43.94
N ASN A 697 13.78 -43.81 43.88
CA ASN A 697 13.92 -45.26 43.84
C ASN A 697 14.53 -45.77 42.53
N THR A 698 14.23 -45.10 41.41
CA THR A 698 14.82 -45.42 40.10
C THR A 698 16.31 -45.03 40.05
N PHE A 699 16.71 -43.92 40.68
CA PHE A 699 18.11 -43.51 40.81
C PHE A 699 18.94 -44.36 41.79
N LYS A 700 18.33 -44.94 42.85
CA LYS A 700 19.03 -45.87 43.76
C LYS A 700 19.28 -47.24 43.13
N LYS A 701 18.39 -47.72 42.26
CA LYS A 701 18.56 -48.98 41.50
C LYS A 701 19.69 -48.88 40.46
N LEU A 702 19.83 -47.72 39.81
CA LEU A 702 20.90 -47.45 38.84
C LEU A 702 22.30 -47.23 39.45
N ARG A 703 22.40 -47.09 40.78
CA ARG A 703 23.68 -46.86 41.48
C ARG A 703 24.28 -48.12 42.10
N THR A 704 23.54 -49.23 42.12
CA THR A 704 23.99 -50.53 42.68
C THR A 704 24.36 -51.55 41.60
N GLU A 705 24.15 -51.24 40.32
CA GLU A 705 24.62 -52.04 39.17
C GLU A 705 25.83 -51.39 38.45
N LYS A 706 26.67 -50.64 39.19
CA LYS A 706 27.99 -50.22 38.72
C LYS A 706 29.07 -50.52 39.75
#